data_AF-A0A6J0WGH6-F1
#
_entry.id   AF-A0A6J0WGH6-F1
#
_cell.length_a   1.000
_cell.length_b   1.000
_cell.length_c   1.000
_cell.angle_alpha   90.00
_cell.angle_beta   90.00
_cell.angle_gamma   90.00
#
_symmetry.space_group_name_H-M   'P 1'
#
loop_
_entity.id
_entity.type
_entity.pdbx_description
1 polymer ?
#
loop_
_entity_poly.entity_id
_entity_poly.type
_entity_poly.pdbx_seq_one_letter_code
_entity_poly.pdbx_strand_id
1 'polypeptide(L)'
;MENLARMKKWGSSESQESQDLPQEDSCPDPLDGDPNSRPAPTKPQSFPTAKSRSRLFGKGDSEDTSLMDCSYEEGQLASCPAITISPVVIIQRPGDGPTCVRHLSQDSASTEKLKLYDRRKIFEAVAQNNCEELESLLLFLQKSKKHLMDSEFKDPETGKTCLLKAMLNLHNGQNDTIPLLLEIARQTDSLKELVNASYTDSYYKGQTALHIAIERRNMALVTLLVENGADVQAAANGDFFKKTKGRPGFYFGELPLSLAACTNQLGIVKFLLQNSWQPADISARDSVGNTVLHALVEVADNTADNTKFVTSMYNEILILGAKIHPTLKLEELTNKKGLTPLALAAKSGKIGVLAYILQREIQEPECRHLSRKFTEWAYGPVHSSLYDLSCIDTCEKNSVLEVIAYSSSETPNRHDMLLVEPLNRLLQDKWDRFVKRIFYFNFFVYCLYMIIFTTVAYYRPVGGRPPFKPKHTVADYFRVTGEIISVAGGIYFFFRGIQYFLQRRPSLKTLFVDSYSEMLFFMQSLFMLATVVLYFCRCKEYVASMVFSLAMGWTNMLYYTRGFQQMGIYAVMIEKMILRDLCRFMFVYVVFLFGFSTAVVTLIEDGKNDSVPAESSPHRWRGPGCRSAHSSYNSLYSTCLELFKFTIGMGDLEFTENYDFKAVFIILLLAYVILTYILLLNMLIALMGETVNKIAQESKNIWKLQRAITILDTEKSFLKCMRKAFRSGKLLQVGYTPDGKDDYRWCFRVDEVNWTTWNTNVGIINEDPGNCEGIKRTLSFSLRSSRASGVSHLHTRSQALTHACTAHSSTAPYLLALPGSLVITGPGEAVSPHPAS
;
A
#
# COMPACT_ATOMS: atom_id res chain seq x y z
N MET A 1 -64.69 44.42 -9.21
CA MET A 1 -65.30 44.18 -7.90
C MET A 1 -65.07 42.73 -7.52
N GLU A 2 -64.74 42.35 -6.29
CA GLU A 2 -64.28 43.11 -5.11
C GLU A 2 -63.42 42.12 -4.31
N ASN A 3 -62.14 42.43 -4.09
CA ASN A 3 -61.64 43.19 -2.94
C ASN A 3 -61.83 42.50 -1.59
N LEU A 4 -60.67 42.25 -0.97
CA LEU A 4 -60.41 42.24 0.46
C LEU A 4 -61.10 41.17 1.34
N ALA A 5 -60.51 40.76 2.46
CA ALA A 5 -59.11 40.72 2.90
C ALA A 5 -59.06 40.10 4.30
N ARG A 6 -57.83 39.86 4.81
CA ARG A 6 -57.48 39.65 6.23
C ARG A 6 -57.94 38.27 6.76
N MET A 7 -57.17 37.55 7.59
CA MET A 7 -55.88 37.78 8.27
C MET A 7 -55.45 36.38 8.84
N LYS A 8 -54.20 36.03 9.23
CA LYS A 8 -52.91 36.72 9.41
C LYS A 8 -51.80 35.66 9.66
N LYS A 9 -50.53 35.95 9.29
CA LYS A 9 -49.25 35.36 9.82
C LYS A 9 -49.01 33.85 9.57
N TRP A 10 -47.81 33.36 9.23
CA TRP A 10 -46.48 33.92 8.91
C TRP A 10 -45.67 32.76 8.27
N GLY A 11 -44.83 32.88 7.23
CA GLY A 11 -44.48 33.94 6.27
C GLY A 11 -43.10 33.62 5.65
N SER A 12 -42.85 33.96 4.38
CA SER A 12 -41.75 33.39 3.57
C SER A 12 -41.16 34.37 2.54
N SER A 13 -39.83 34.30 2.34
CA SER A 13 -39.03 34.71 1.17
C SER A 13 -37.71 33.92 1.26
N GLU A 14 -37.26 33.17 0.24
CA GLU A 14 -36.51 33.60 -0.96
C GLU A 14 -35.10 34.17 -0.64
N SER A 15 -34.03 33.93 -1.41
CA SER A 15 -33.75 32.96 -2.50
C SER A 15 -32.23 32.89 -2.76
N GLN A 16 -31.80 31.79 -3.38
CA GLN A 16 -30.52 31.55 -4.11
C GLN A 16 -29.63 32.76 -4.47
N GLU A 17 -28.35 32.75 -4.03
CA GLU A 17 -27.28 33.58 -4.62
C GLU A 17 -25.87 32.96 -4.42
N SER A 18 -24.84 33.51 -5.08
CA SER A 18 -23.57 32.81 -5.41
C SER A 18 -22.32 33.70 -5.38
N GLN A 19 -21.17 33.10 -5.01
CA GLN A 19 -19.78 33.53 -5.29
C GLN A 19 -19.41 35.02 -5.08
N ASP A 20 -18.62 35.30 -4.03
CA ASP A 20 -17.92 36.58 -3.86
C ASP A 20 -16.40 36.50 -4.14
N LEU A 21 -15.95 37.41 -4.99
CA LEU A 21 -14.59 37.96 -5.06
C LEU A 21 -14.69 39.46 -4.72
N PRO A 22 -13.80 40.05 -3.92
CA PRO A 22 -13.80 41.49 -3.71
C PRO A 22 -12.99 42.22 -4.79
N GLN A 23 -13.53 43.33 -5.31
CA GLN A 23 -12.87 44.25 -6.23
C GLN A 23 -12.86 45.68 -5.64
N GLU A 24 -11.91 46.50 -6.08
CA GLU A 24 -11.70 47.90 -5.68
C GLU A 24 -12.88 48.81 -6.06
N ASP A 25 -13.13 49.90 -5.31
CA ASP A 25 -12.93 51.26 -5.87
C ASP A 25 -13.15 52.47 -4.92
N SER A 26 -12.40 53.54 -5.22
CA SER A 26 -12.71 54.98 -5.03
C SER A 26 -12.70 55.69 -3.64
N CYS A 27 -12.16 56.93 -3.67
CA CYS A 27 -11.99 57.87 -2.55
C CYS A 27 -12.97 59.07 -2.60
N PRO A 28 -12.94 59.95 -1.57
CA PRO A 28 -13.18 61.39 -1.77
C PRO A 28 -12.12 62.33 -1.13
N ASP A 29 -11.91 63.52 -1.70
CA ASP A 29 -10.99 64.60 -1.26
C ASP A 29 -11.55 65.46 -0.08
N PRO A 30 -10.75 66.35 0.59
CA PRO A 30 -10.53 67.73 0.08
C PRO A 30 -9.17 68.45 0.41
N LEU A 31 -8.67 69.20 -0.59
CA LEU A 31 -8.02 70.55 -0.62
C LEU A 31 -6.90 71.04 0.34
N ASP A 32 -5.90 71.69 -0.33
CA ASP A 32 -5.03 72.85 0.01
C ASP A 32 -3.96 72.83 1.13
N GLY A 33 -2.72 73.26 0.79
CA GLY A 33 -1.74 73.77 1.78
C GLY A 33 -0.21 73.67 1.52
N ASP A 34 0.32 74.55 0.65
CA ASP A 34 1.70 75.11 0.63
C ASP A 34 2.98 74.25 0.36
N PRO A 35 3.97 74.76 -0.43
CA PRO A 35 5.28 74.12 -0.65
C PRO A 35 6.46 74.84 0.04
N ASN A 36 7.39 74.08 0.65
CA ASN A 36 8.85 74.35 0.67
C ASN A 36 9.60 73.46 1.69
N SER A 37 10.51 72.60 1.22
CA SER A 37 11.89 72.43 1.72
C SER A 37 12.52 71.08 1.34
N ARG A 38 13.73 71.16 0.77
CA ARG A 38 14.79 70.13 0.77
C ARG A 38 15.79 70.56 1.86
N PRO A 39 16.63 69.69 2.50
CA PRO A 39 17.51 68.78 1.74
C PRO A 39 18.05 67.47 2.40
N ALA A 40 18.73 66.71 1.54
CA ALA A 40 19.94 65.89 1.77
C ALA A 40 19.88 64.52 2.51
N PRO A 41 20.76 63.54 2.16
CA PRO A 41 20.69 62.16 2.64
C PRO A 41 21.86 61.70 3.54
N THR A 42 21.63 60.68 4.38
CA THR A 42 22.72 59.96 5.09
C THR A 42 22.41 58.48 5.34
N LYS A 43 23.50 57.69 5.43
CA LYS A 43 23.62 56.22 5.49
C LYS A 43 22.77 55.51 6.57
N PRO A 44 22.38 54.23 6.36
CA PRO A 44 21.87 53.38 7.43
C PRO A 44 22.98 52.72 8.25
N GLN A 45 22.85 52.70 9.59
CA GLN A 45 23.61 51.86 10.51
C GLN A 45 22.68 50.91 11.28
N SER A 46 22.89 49.60 11.04
CA SER A 46 22.87 48.47 11.99
C SER A 46 21.96 48.41 13.25
N PHE A 47 21.32 47.23 13.41
CA PHE A 47 20.85 46.54 14.65
C PHE A 47 19.50 46.97 15.30
N PRO A 48 18.80 46.08 16.08
CA PRO A 48 18.97 44.62 16.27
C PRO A 48 17.68 43.75 16.21
N THR A 49 17.92 42.43 16.18
CA THR A 49 17.07 41.25 16.42
C THR A 49 15.74 41.36 17.21
N ALA A 50 14.73 40.62 16.75
CA ALA A 50 13.64 40.07 17.58
C ALA A 50 13.50 38.55 17.36
N LYS A 51 13.33 37.78 18.45
CA LYS A 51 13.28 36.29 18.44
C LYS A 51 11.85 35.79 18.21
N SER A 52 11.68 34.76 17.39
CA SER A 52 10.51 33.86 17.45
C SER A 52 10.94 32.45 17.87
N ARG A 53 10.14 31.79 18.71
CA ARG A 53 10.48 30.50 19.34
C ARG A 53 9.96 29.34 18.49
N SER A 54 10.84 28.46 18.01
CA SER A 54 10.46 27.09 17.63
C SER A 54 10.32 26.23 18.90
N ARG A 55 9.36 25.29 18.89
CA ARG A 55 9.03 24.45 20.05
C ARG A 55 9.91 23.21 20.10
N LEU A 56 10.20 22.72 21.31
CA LEU A 56 10.95 21.49 21.55
C LEU A 56 10.32 20.30 20.78
N PHE A 57 11.15 19.60 20.02
CA PHE A 57 10.98 18.17 19.77
C PHE A 57 12.13 17.39 20.43
N GLY A 58 11.87 16.13 20.75
CA GLY A 58 12.66 15.34 21.69
C GLY A 58 14.12 15.11 21.27
N LYS A 59 14.99 15.11 22.28
CA LYS A 59 16.41 14.76 22.19
C LYS A 59 16.54 13.30 21.76
N GLY A 60 17.14 13.07 20.60
CA GLY A 60 17.51 11.76 20.07
C GLY A 60 18.74 11.94 19.18
N ASP A 61 19.70 11.04 19.29
CA ASP A 61 21.08 11.28 18.88
C ASP A 61 21.21 11.57 17.37
N SER A 62 21.60 12.81 17.06
CA SER A 62 22.08 13.21 15.75
C SER A 62 23.60 13.35 15.81
N GLU A 63 24.31 12.34 15.32
CA GLU A 63 25.64 12.58 14.76
C GLU A 63 25.48 13.56 13.60
N ASP A 64 26.27 14.64 13.58
CA ASP A 64 26.17 15.69 12.56
C ASP A 64 26.54 15.11 11.19
N THR A 65 25.53 14.83 10.36
CA THR A 65 25.72 14.26 9.02
C THR A 65 26.32 15.30 8.08
N SER A 66 27.49 15.01 7.50
CA SER A 66 28.10 15.86 6.47
C SER A 66 27.20 15.97 5.23
N LEU A 67 26.88 17.21 4.84
CA LEU A 67 26.14 17.48 3.61
C LEU A 67 27.04 17.17 2.40
N MET A 68 26.45 16.61 1.33
CA MET A 68 27.18 16.29 0.10
C MET A 68 27.95 17.48 -0.49
N ASP A 69 27.44 18.70 -0.27
CA ASP A 69 28.15 19.92 -0.53
C ASP A 69 27.91 20.95 0.58
N CYS A 70 29.00 21.36 1.24
CA CYS A 70 29.05 22.55 2.08
C CYS A 70 29.86 23.62 1.34
N SER A 71 29.27 24.80 1.16
CA SER A 71 29.90 25.99 0.60
C SER A 71 30.33 27.01 1.69
N TYR A 72 30.33 26.58 2.95
CA TYR A 72 30.90 27.34 4.06
C TYR A 72 32.41 27.10 4.15
N GLU A 73 33.17 28.14 4.48
CA GLU A 73 34.60 28.04 4.78
C GLU A 73 34.85 26.92 5.81
N GLU A 74 35.81 26.03 5.54
CA GLU A 74 36.28 25.05 6.52
C GLU A 74 36.90 25.78 7.72
N GLY A 75 36.08 26.04 8.74
CA GLY A 75 36.52 26.53 10.04
C GLY A 75 37.67 25.69 10.59
N GLN A 76 38.67 26.36 11.14
CA GLN A 76 39.96 25.78 11.51
C GLN A 76 39.83 24.50 12.36
N LEU A 77 40.28 23.36 11.83
CA LEU A 77 40.73 22.23 12.64
C LEU A 77 42.26 22.24 12.75
N ALA A 78 42.76 21.71 13.86
CA ALA A 78 44.07 22.03 14.40
C ALA A 78 45.27 21.65 13.51
N SER A 79 46.33 22.45 13.63
CA SER A 79 47.63 22.23 13.01
C SER A 79 48.22 20.87 13.36
N CYS A 80 48.39 19.99 12.36
CA CYS A 80 49.36 18.91 12.44
C CYS A 80 50.78 19.47 12.17
N PRO A 81 51.82 18.93 12.82
CA PRO A 81 53.13 19.59 12.89
C PRO A 81 53.86 19.57 11.54
N ALA A 82 54.51 20.69 11.22
CA ALA A 82 55.46 20.75 10.12
C ALA A 82 56.68 19.88 10.44
N ILE A 83 56.83 18.75 9.75
CA ILE A 83 58.06 17.96 9.78
C ILE A 83 59.06 18.59 8.81
N THR A 84 59.82 19.55 9.29
CA THR A 84 60.99 20.08 8.60
C THR A 84 62.11 19.04 8.57
N ILE A 85 62.38 18.46 7.40
CA ILE A 85 63.62 17.72 7.15
C ILE A 85 64.55 18.62 6.33
N SER A 86 65.38 19.38 7.04
CA SER A 86 66.60 19.98 6.47
C SER A 86 67.68 18.90 6.35
N PRO A 87 68.59 18.96 5.36
CA PRO A 87 69.48 17.85 5.04
C PRO A 87 70.61 17.69 6.06
N VAL A 88 70.93 16.44 6.40
CA VAL A 88 72.14 16.10 7.16
C VAL A 88 73.29 15.87 6.19
N VAL A 89 74.29 16.75 6.22
CA VAL A 89 75.62 16.52 5.64
C VAL A 89 76.60 16.19 6.77
N ILE A 90 77.52 15.27 6.49
CA ILE A 90 78.44 14.66 7.46
C ILE A 90 79.56 15.65 7.86
N ILE A 91 80.04 15.50 9.10
CA ILE A 91 80.96 16.40 9.83
C ILE A 91 82.37 16.47 9.22
N GLN A 92 82.95 17.67 9.15
CA GLN A 92 84.38 17.93 9.42
C GLN A 92 84.58 19.32 10.06
N ARG A 93 85.59 19.44 10.95
CA ARG A 93 86.00 20.66 11.70
C ARG A 93 87.12 21.43 10.92
N PRO A 94 87.70 22.52 11.47
CA PRO A 94 87.15 23.84 11.77
C PRO A 94 87.98 24.95 11.06
N GLY A 95 87.59 26.24 11.12
CA GLY A 95 88.50 27.31 10.65
C GLY A 95 87.92 28.72 10.62
N ASP A 96 88.75 29.67 11.03
CA ASP A 96 88.49 31.10 11.21
C ASP A 96 88.05 31.90 9.97
N GLY A 97 87.39 33.03 10.26
CA GLY A 97 87.73 34.31 9.63
C GLY A 97 86.99 34.69 8.34
N PRO A 98 86.98 35.99 7.97
CA PRO A 98 85.94 36.52 7.10
C PRO A 98 86.44 37.06 5.75
N THR A 99 85.47 37.54 4.96
CA THR A 99 85.49 38.74 4.09
C THR A 99 85.29 38.49 2.58
N CYS A 100 84.51 39.42 2.01
CA CYS A 100 84.51 39.89 0.62
C CYS A 100 83.71 39.15 -0.48
N VAL A 101 82.59 39.81 -0.81
CA VAL A 101 82.30 40.41 -2.13
C VAL A 101 81.97 39.49 -3.31
N ARG A 102 80.75 39.70 -3.81
CA ARG A 102 80.25 39.29 -5.12
C ARG A 102 81.22 39.66 -6.25
N HIS A 103 81.40 38.75 -7.20
CA HIS A 103 81.25 39.14 -8.61
C HIS A 103 80.49 38.06 -9.39
N LEU A 104 79.75 38.51 -10.41
CA LEU A 104 78.87 37.68 -11.23
C LEU A 104 79.66 36.74 -12.14
N SER A 105 79.10 35.55 -12.35
CA SER A 105 78.96 35.00 -13.71
C SER A 105 77.58 34.34 -13.82
N GLN A 106 76.98 34.44 -15.01
CA GLN A 106 75.64 33.94 -15.27
C GLN A 106 75.67 32.41 -15.36
N ASP A 107 74.82 31.76 -14.57
CA ASP A 107 74.05 30.59 -15.01
C ASP A 107 72.91 30.36 -14.01
N SER A 108 71.71 30.82 -14.40
CA SER A 108 70.47 30.45 -13.70
C SER A 108 69.45 30.06 -14.74
N ALA A 109 69.39 28.76 -15.01
CA ALA A 109 68.17 28.12 -15.47
C ALA A 109 66.98 28.69 -14.69
N SER A 110 65.89 29.03 -15.38
CA SER A 110 64.65 29.44 -14.74
C SER A 110 64.05 28.25 -14.00
N THR A 111 64.50 28.05 -12.76
CA THR A 111 63.97 27.04 -11.85
C THR A 111 62.53 27.40 -11.51
N GLU A 112 61.59 26.89 -12.31
CA GLU A 112 60.16 27.05 -12.05
C GLU A 112 59.86 26.64 -10.61
N LYS A 113 59.34 27.60 -9.83
CA LYS A 113 58.83 27.33 -8.49
C LYS A 113 57.58 26.46 -8.62
N LEU A 114 57.78 25.14 -8.54
CA LEU A 114 56.69 24.16 -8.47
C LEU A 114 55.68 24.60 -7.40
N LYS A 115 54.45 24.87 -7.83
CA LYS A 115 53.33 25.14 -6.92
C LYS A 115 53.09 23.89 -6.07
N LEU A 116 53.08 24.05 -4.75
CA LEU A 116 52.67 22.98 -3.83
C LEU A 116 51.15 22.87 -3.84
N TYR A 117 50.65 21.72 -4.29
CA TYR A 117 49.23 21.39 -4.32
C TYR A 117 48.80 20.71 -3.02
N ASP A 118 48.00 21.41 -2.25
CA ASP A 118 47.27 20.86 -1.10
C ASP A 118 45.87 20.45 -1.54
N ARG A 119 45.26 19.44 -0.87
CA ARG A 119 43.88 18.98 -1.08
C ARG A 119 42.89 20.14 -1.29
N ARG A 120 42.95 21.16 -0.43
CA ARG A 120 42.10 22.35 -0.47
C ARG A 120 42.21 23.11 -1.80
N LYS A 121 43.44 23.39 -2.26
CA LYS A 121 43.68 24.12 -3.52
C LYS A 121 43.16 23.35 -4.73
N ILE A 122 43.34 22.03 -4.76
CA ILE A 122 42.80 21.19 -5.84
C ILE A 122 41.27 21.24 -5.82
N PHE A 123 40.64 21.07 -4.64
CA PHE A 123 39.18 21.09 -4.52
C PHE A 123 38.58 22.47 -4.83
N GLU A 124 39.29 23.55 -4.53
CA GLU A 124 38.90 24.93 -4.83
C GLU A 124 39.03 25.26 -6.32
N ALA A 125 40.18 24.99 -6.95
CA ALA A 125 40.38 25.19 -8.39
C ALA A 125 39.37 24.39 -9.23
N VAL A 126 39.08 23.15 -8.83
CA VAL A 126 38.06 22.29 -9.45
C VAL A 126 36.64 22.83 -9.25
N ALA A 127 36.32 23.40 -8.08
CA ALA A 127 35.03 24.03 -7.82
C ALA A 127 34.83 25.32 -8.62
N GLN A 128 35.90 26.08 -8.86
CA GLN A 128 35.91 27.34 -9.61
C GLN A 128 36.02 27.16 -11.13
N ASN A 129 36.16 25.92 -11.63
CA ASN A 129 36.42 25.59 -13.05
C ASN A 129 37.71 26.22 -13.61
N ASN A 130 38.75 26.39 -12.77
CA ASN A 130 39.98 27.06 -13.17
C ASN A 130 41.03 26.06 -13.70
N CYS A 131 41.11 25.91 -15.01
CA CYS A 131 42.06 24.99 -15.65
C CYS A 131 43.52 25.45 -15.52
N GLU A 132 43.79 26.76 -15.58
CA GLU A 132 45.16 27.33 -15.52
C GLU A 132 45.87 26.99 -14.19
N GLU A 133 45.12 26.87 -13.10
CA GLU A 133 45.67 26.45 -11.81
C GLU A 133 45.99 24.95 -11.74
N LEU A 134 45.45 24.13 -12.63
CA LEU A 134 45.60 22.67 -12.65
C LEU A 134 46.64 22.17 -13.66
N GLU A 135 47.10 22.99 -14.62
CA GLU A 135 48.08 22.57 -15.62
C GLU A 135 49.39 22.03 -15.02
N SER A 136 49.91 22.67 -13.95
CA SER A 136 51.15 22.21 -13.30
C SER A 136 50.97 21.00 -12.36
N LEU A 137 49.73 20.50 -12.17
CA LEU A 137 49.43 19.36 -11.31
C LEU A 137 50.05 18.05 -11.83
N LEU A 138 50.03 17.84 -13.15
CA LEU A 138 50.62 16.67 -13.80
C LEU A 138 52.13 16.54 -13.49
N LEU A 139 52.87 17.63 -13.67
CA LEU A 139 54.31 17.71 -13.40
C LEU A 139 54.62 17.51 -11.92
N PHE A 140 53.74 17.98 -11.03
CA PHE A 140 53.85 17.75 -9.59
C PHE A 140 53.63 16.28 -9.21
N LEU A 141 52.59 15.62 -9.75
CA LEU A 141 52.31 14.20 -9.48
C LEU A 141 53.44 13.30 -10.00
N GLN A 142 53.91 13.51 -11.24
CA GLN A 142 55.04 12.76 -11.81
C GLN A 142 56.34 12.94 -11.01
N LYS A 143 56.68 14.16 -10.57
CA LYS A 143 57.88 14.42 -9.76
C LYS A 143 57.79 13.86 -8.34
N SER A 144 56.59 13.84 -7.76
CA SER A 144 56.35 13.34 -6.39
C SER A 144 56.07 11.83 -6.32
N LYS A 145 55.82 11.17 -7.46
CA LYS A 145 55.34 9.78 -7.58
C LYS A 145 54.04 9.50 -6.80
N LYS A 146 53.21 10.53 -6.65
CA LYS A 146 51.89 10.45 -6.01
C LYS A 146 50.78 10.25 -7.03
N HIS A 147 49.69 9.62 -6.62
CA HIS A 147 48.50 9.40 -7.46
C HIS A 147 47.34 10.25 -6.93
N LEU A 148 46.41 10.63 -7.83
CA LEU A 148 45.15 11.29 -7.47
C LEU A 148 44.27 10.46 -6.51
N MET A 149 44.57 9.17 -6.38
CA MET A 149 43.86 8.22 -5.52
C MET A 149 44.50 8.03 -4.13
N ASP A 150 45.63 8.68 -3.83
CA ASP A 150 46.26 8.63 -2.51
C ASP A 150 45.35 9.28 -1.45
N SER A 151 45.44 8.81 -0.20
CA SER A 151 44.57 9.27 0.91
C SER A 151 44.74 10.76 1.23
N GLU A 152 45.86 11.37 0.85
CA GLU A 152 46.11 12.81 1.02
C GLU A 152 45.21 13.71 0.16
N PHE A 153 44.76 13.22 -1.00
CA PHE A 153 43.91 13.97 -1.94
C PHE A 153 42.42 13.60 -1.85
N LYS A 154 42.08 12.62 -1.00
CA LYS A 154 40.71 12.25 -0.67
C LYS A 154 40.22 12.99 0.57
N ASP A 155 38.91 13.10 0.69
CA ASP A 155 38.29 13.54 1.93
C ASP A 155 38.26 12.39 2.96
N PRO A 156 38.84 12.52 4.18
CA PRO A 156 38.97 11.40 5.10
C PRO A 156 37.63 10.97 5.73
N GLU A 157 36.62 11.84 5.76
CA GLU A 157 35.29 11.51 6.29
C GLU A 157 34.42 10.83 5.23
N THR A 158 34.36 11.38 4.01
CA THR A 158 33.43 10.91 2.97
C THR A 158 34.06 10.00 1.90
N GLY A 159 35.39 10.02 1.75
CA GLY A 159 36.11 9.38 0.64
C GLY A 159 36.04 10.16 -0.68
N LYS A 160 35.42 11.36 -0.69
CA LYS A 160 35.21 12.20 -1.87
C LYS A 160 36.53 12.50 -2.59
N THR A 161 36.55 12.30 -3.90
CA THR A 161 37.69 12.59 -4.79
C THR A 161 37.52 13.95 -5.48
N CYS A 162 38.61 14.45 -6.07
CA CYS A 162 38.60 15.66 -6.90
C CYS A 162 37.52 15.57 -8.01
N LEU A 163 37.40 14.42 -8.67
CA LEU A 163 36.39 14.17 -9.71
C LEU A 163 34.96 14.26 -9.16
N LEU A 164 34.69 13.71 -7.98
CA LEU A 164 33.37 13.82 -7.34
C LEU A 164 33.03 15.27 -6.94
N LYS A 165 34.02 16.08 -6.51
CA LYS A 165 33.81 17.52 -6.28
C LYS A 165 33.56 18.28 -7.59
N ALA A 166 34.26 17.96 -8.68
CA ALA A 166 34.04 18.54 -10.01
C ALA A 166 32.61 18.31 -10.52
N MET A 167 32.11 17.08 -10.39
CA MET A 167 30.78 16.66 -10.86
C MET A 167 29.62 17.31 -10.10
N LEU A 168 29.83 17.72 -8.85
CA LEU A 168 28.83 18.45 -8.08
C LEU A 168 28.74 19.93 -8.50
N ASN A 169 29.89 20.53 -8.84
CA ASN A 169 30.07 21.94 -9.15
C ASN A 169 30.21 22.15 -10.67
N LEU A 170 29.09 22.06 -11.38
CA LEU A 170 29.00 22.29 -12.82
C LEU A 170 28.52 23.71 -13.12
N HIS A 171 29.25 24.43 -13.96
CA HIS A 171 28.90 25.77 -14.44
C HIS A 171 28.23 25.63 -15.81
N ASN A 172 26.97 26.06 -15.95
CA ASN A 172 26.14 25.80 -17.14
C ASN A 172 26.08 24.31 -17.57
N GLY A 173 26.24 23.39 -16.60
CA GLY A 173 26.25 21.94 -16.84
C GLY A 173 27.60 21.37 -17.27
N GLN A 174 28.63 22.18 -17.53
CA GLN A 174 29.98 21.74 -17.89
C GLN A 174 30.99 22.13 -16.80
N ASN A 175 32.15 21.47 -16.81
CA ASN A 175 33.31 21.83 -16.00
C ASN A 175 34.54 21.28 -16.75
N ASP A 176 35.32 22.18 -17.31
CA ASP A 176 36.46 21.93 -18.21
C ASP A 176 37.62 21.24 -17.48
N THR A 177 37.65 21.33 -16.15
CA THR A 177 38.60 20.56 -15.33
C THR A 177 38.34 19.05 -15.36
N ILE A 178 37.13 18.59 -15.73
CA ILE A 178 36.80 17.16 -15.78
C ILE A 178 37.62 16.43 -16.88
N PRO A 179 37.61 16.85 -18.16
CA PRO A 179 38.52 16.30 -19.17
C PRO A 179 40.00 16.36 -18.77
N LEU A 180 40.45 17.47 -18.17
CA LEU A 180 41.83 17.64 -17.73
C LEU A 180 42.22 16.62 -16.63
N LEU A 181 41.37 16.43 -15.62
CA LEU A 181 41.58 15.43 -14.57
C LEU A 181 41.60 14.00 -15.10
N LEU A 182 40.76 13.68 -16.10
CA LEU A 182 40.76 12.37 -16.75
C LEU A 182 42.04 12.15 -17.57
N GLU A 183 42.54 13.17 -18.27
CA GLU A 183 43.81 13.09 -19.00
C GLU A 183 45.01 12.90 -18.05
N ILE A 184 45.05 13.62 -16.93
CA ILE A 184 46.07 13.43 -15.88
C ILE A 184 45.99 12.01 -15.30
N ALA A 185 44.79 11.49 -15.05
CA ALA A 185 44.58 10.13 -14.56
C ALA A 185 44.98 9.05 -15.59
N ARG A 186 44.81 9.33 -16.88
CA ARG A 186 45.28 8.48 -17.99
C ARG A 186 46.80 8.41 -18.07
N GLN A 187 47.49 9.52 -17.82
CA GLN A 187 48.97 9.60 -17.83
C GLN A 187 49.63 9.08 -16.53
N THR A 188 48.84 8.83 -15.49
CA THR A 188 49.28 8.26 -14.20
C THR A 188 48.76 6.83 -13.98
N ASP A 189 48.29 6.16 -15.05
CA ASP A 189 47.70 4.81 -15.06
C ASP A 189 46.53 4.58 -14.06
N SER A 190 46.00 5.65 -13.45
CA SER A 190 44.99 5.61 -12.38
C SER A 190 43.56 5.86 -12.87
N LEU A 191 43.34 5.95 -14.18
CA LEU A 191 42.07 6.31 -14.82
C LEU A 191 40.87 5.49 -14.33
N LYS A 192 40.95 4.15 -14.42
CA LYS A 192 39.84 3.26 -14.03
C LYS A 192 39.53 3.35 -12.53
N GLU A 193 40.54 3.58 -11.70
CA GLU A 193 40.35 3.71 -10.25
C GLU A 193 39.70 5.06 -9.91
N LEU A 194 40.14 6.16 -10.55
CA LEU A 194 39.57 7.49 -10.32
C LEU A 194 38.11 7.60 -10.77
N VAL A 195 37.78 7.04 -11.95
CA VAL A 195 36.41 7.07 -12.50
C VAL A 195 35.45 6.22 -11.67
N ASN A 196 35.90 5.05 -11.20
CA ASN A 196 35.10 4.13 -10.39
C ASN A 196 35.25 4.37 -8.88
N ALA A 197 35.89 5.47 -8.47
CA ALA A 197 35.94 5.90 -7.09
C ALA A 197 34.52 6.16 -6.58
N SER A 198 34.21 5.55 -5.43
CA SER A 198 32.92 5.71 -4.76
C SER A 198 33.07 6.31 -3.37
N TYR A 199 32.01 6.97 -2.91
CA TYR A 199 31.87 7.40 -1.53
C TYR A 199 31.98 6.21 -0.55
N THR A 200 32.71 6.42 0.55
CA THR A 200 33.04 5.38 1.54
C THR A 200 32.28 5.51 2.86
N ASP A 201 31.65 6.65 3.11
CA ASP A 201 30.83 6.89 4.29
C ASP A 201 29.59 5.97 4.34
N SER A 202 28.96 5.84 5.51
CA SER A 202 27.78 5.00 5.70
C SER A 202 26.54 5.49 4.95
N TYR A 203 26.45 6.79 4.66
CA TYR A 203 25.23 7.44 4.19
C TYR A 203 25.13 7.47 2.66
N TYR A 204 26.20 7.84 1.94
CA TYR A 204 26.30 7.86 0.48
C TYR A 204 27.12 6.70 -0.12
N LYS A 205 27.45 5.69 0.70
CA LYS A 205 28.24 4.50 0.30
C LYS A 205 27.97 3.99 -1.12
N GLY A 206 29.04 3.82 -1.90
CA GLY A 206 28.96 3.23 -3.23
C GLY A 206 28.48 4.17 -4.34
N GLN A 207 28.09 5.41 -4.03
CA GLN A 207 27.80 6.40 -5.06
C GLN A 207 29.07 6.75 -5.84
N THR A 208 29.01 6.69 -7.18
CA THR A 208 30.12 6.99 -8.11
C THR A 208 29.85 8.26 -8.92
N ALA A 209 30.87 8.75 -9.64
CA ALA A 209 30.74 9.91 -10.53
C ALA A 209 29.62 9.73 -11.58
N LEU A 210 29.43 8.50 -12.09
CA LEU A 210 28.37 8.17 -13.04
C LEU A 210 26.96 8.41 -12.47
N HIS A 211 26.73 8.12 -11.18
CA HIS A 211 25.44 8.41 -10.53
C HIS A 211 25.16 9.92 -10.48
N ILE A 212 26.18 10.75 -10.22
CA ILE A 212 26.04 12.21 -10.19
C ILE A 212 25.77 12.76 -11.60
N ALA A 213 26.49 12.30 -12.62
CA ALA A 213 26.27 12.72 -14.00
C ALA A 213 24.82 12.42 -14.49
N ILE A 214 24.27 11.27 -14.07
CA ILE A 214 22.87 10.89 -14.33
C ILE A 214 21.91 11.78 -13.52
N GLU A 215 22.14 12.03 -12.23
CA GLU A 215 21.31 12.94 -11.41
C GLU A 215 21.22 14.35 -12.03
N ARG A 216 22.36 14.88 -12.48
CA ARG A 216 22.49 16.17 -13.17
C ARG A 216 21.91 16.22 -14.58
N ARG A 217 21.41 15.09 -15.11
CA ARG A 217 20.86 14.92 -16.46
C ARG A 217 21.81 15.27 -17.60
N ASN A 218 23.12 15.19 -17.40
CA ASN A 218 24.10 15.55 -18.42
C ASN A 218 24.55 14.33 -19.22
N MET A 219 23.94 14.16 -20.41
CA MET A 219 24.29 13.13 -21.38
C MET A 219 25.78 13.15 -21.79
N ALA A 220 26.39 14.32 -21.98
CA ALA A 220 27.78 14.44 -22.43
C ALA A 220 28.80 14.03 -21.35
N LEU A 221 28.48 14.24 -20.07
CA LEU A 221 29.30 13.70 -18.98
C LEU A 221 29.12 12.20 -18.84
N VAL A 222 27.92 11.66 -19.06
CA VAL A 222 27.66 10.21 -19.08
C VAL A 222 28.43 9.53 -20.23
N THR A 223 28.45 10.11 -21.44
CA THR A 223 29.24 9.55 -22.56
C THR A 223 30.74 9.57 -22.25
N LEU A 224 31.27 10.71 -21.80
CA LEU A 224 32.69 10.88 -21.45
C LEU A 224 33.13 9.89 -20.36
N LEU A 225 32.31 9.66 -19.34
CA LEU A 225 32.64 8.73 -18.25
C LEU A 225 32.66 7.27 -18.74
N VAL A 226 31.68 6.84 -19.55
CA VAL A 226 31.62 5.48 -20.09
C VAL A 226 32.77 5.23 -21.08
N GLU A 227 33.10 6.20 -21.93
CA GLU A 227 34.27 6.17 -22.83
C GLU A 227 35.58 5.96 -22.06
N ASN A 228 35.71 6.56 -20.88
CA ASN A 228 36.88 6.42 -19.99
C ASN A 228 36.82 5.21 -19.04
N GLY A 229 35.85 4.29 -19.22
CA GLY A 229 35.78 3.03 -18.49
C GLY A 229 35.06 3.09 -17.14
N ALA A 230 34.03 3.93 -17.01
CA ALA A 230 33.10 3.88 -15.89
C ALA A 230 32.28 2.58 -15.87
N ASP A 231 32.23 1.93 -14.71
CA ASP A 231 31.42 0.74 -14.48
C ASP A 231 29.93 1.09 -14.40
N VAL A 232 29.19 0.63 -15.41
CA VAL A 232 27.73 0.82 -15.51
C VAL A 232 26.94 0.01 -14.48
N GLN A 233 27.59 -0.89 -13.72
CA GLN A 233 26.96 -1.74 -12.68
C GLN A 233 27.37 -1.38 -11.24
N ALA A 234 28.09 -0.28 -11.02
CA ALA A 234 28.45 0.17 -9.67
C ALA A 234 27.20 0.37 -8.80
N ALA A 235 27.18 -0.17 -7.57
CA ALA A 235 25.97 -0.17 -6.72
C ALA A 235 26.07 0.82 -5.55
N ALA A 236 25.23 1.85 -5.57
CA ALA A 236 25.07 2.85 -4.50
C ALA A 236 24.17 2.31 -3.38
N ASN A 237 24.78 1.72 -2.34
CA ASN A 237 24.10 1.01 -1.25
C ASN A 237 24.14 1.72 0.11
N GLY A 238 24.54 2.99 0.16
CA GLY A 238 24.49 3.86 1.35
C GLY A 238 23.09 3.98 1.97
N ASP A 239 23.02 4.36 3.26
CA ASP A 239 21.75 4.44 3.99
C ASP A 239 20.77 5.48 3.42
N PHE A 240 21.25 6.52 2.73
CA PHE A 240 20.41 7.47 1.99
C PHE A 240 19.65 6.81 0.84
N PHE A 241 20.24 5.80 0.21
CA PHE A 241 19.64 5.08 -0.93
C PHE A 241 18.71 3.95 -0.46
N LYS A 242 18.66 3.64 0.84
CA LYS A 242 17.75 2.63 1.40
C LYS A 242 16.42 3.24 1.81
N LYS A 243 15.32 2.53 1.51
CA LYS A 243 13.96 2.91 1.92
C LYS A 243 13.72 2.67 3.42
N THR A 244 14.11 3.62 4.25
CA THR A 244 13.92 3.58 5.71
C THR A 244 12.71 4.43 6.14
N LYS A 245 11.74 3.83 6.85
CA LYS A 245 10.55 4.56 7.34
C LYS A 245 10.98 5.65 8.32
N GLY A 246 10.69 6.91 8.00
CA GLY A 246 10.94 8.07 8.88
C GLY A 246 12.30 8.76 8.74
N ARG A 247 13.13 8.38 7.75
CA ARG A 247 14.35 9.12 7.37
C ARG A 247 14.24 9.65 5.94
N PRO A 248 14.84 10.82 5.62
CA PRO A 248 14.93 11.29 4.24
C PRO A 248 15.87 10.36 3.46
N GLY A 249 15.37 9.74 2.40
CA GLY A 249 16.15 8.82 1.56
C GLY A 249 15.48 8.59 0.22
N PHE A 250 16.28 8.38 -0.82
CA PHE A 250 15.82 8.22 -2.20
C PHE A 250 16.23 6.85 -2.74
N TYR A 251 15.29 5.91 -2.74
CA TYR A 251 15.51 4.57 -3.28
C TYR A 251 15.22 4.52 -4.78
N PHE A 252 16.22 4.15 -5.57
CA PHE A 252 16.13 3.98 -7.03
C PHE A 252 16.68 2.62 -7.53
N GLY A 253 16.92 1.65 -6.63
CA GLY A 253 17.45 0.33 -7.00
C GLY A 253 18.97 0.24 -7.15
N GLU A 254 19.72 1.14 -6.49
CA GLU A 254 21.20 1.15 -6.34
C GLU A 254 22.04 1.28 -7.62
N LEU A 255 21.49 1.02 -8.82
CA LEU A 255 22.22 0.91 -10.08
C LEU A 255 22.09 2.20 -10.96
N PRO A 256 23.09 2.55 -11.79
CA PRO A 256 23.02 3.68 -12.72
C PRO A 256 21.86 3.57 -13.71
N LEU A 257 21.61 2.36 -14.25
CA LEU A 257 20.51 2.09 -15.17
C LEU A 257 19.13 2.31 -14.51
N SER A 258 18.97 1.87 -13.26
CA SER A 258 17.71 2.05 -12.54
C SER A 258 17.51 3.50 -12.08
N LEU A 259 18.59 4.24 -11.73
CA LEU A 259 18.55 5.68 -11.51
C LEU A 259 18.08 6.45 -12.75
N ALA A 260 18.65 6.16 -13.92
CA ALA A 260 18.27 6.80 -15.19
C ALA A 260 16.80 6.54 -15.55
N ALA A 261 16.31 5.32 -15.29
CA ALA A 261 14.89 4.97 -15.44
C ALA A 261 13.99 5.76 -14.47
N CYS A 262 14.32 5.76 -13.17
CA CYS A 262 13.53 6.42 -12.12
C CYS A 262 13.50 7.96 -12.24
N THR A 263 14.49 8.55 -12.89
CA THR A 263 14.59 10.00 -13.13
C THR A 263 14.00 10.46 -14.47
N ASN A 264 13.35 9.54 -15.21
CA ASN A 264 12.69 9.74 -16.50
C ASN A 264 13.65 10.15 -17.66
N GLN A 265 14.81 9.48 -17.78
CA GLN A 265 15.87 9.85 -18.72
C GLN A 265 16.07 8.82 -19.84
N LEU A 266 15.10 8.74 -20.76
CA LEU A 266 15.07 7.72 -21.81
C LEU A 266 16.32 7.72 -22.73
N GLY A 267 16.91 8.88 -23.01
CA GLY A 267 18.13 8.99 -23.81
C GLY A 267 19.33 8.29 -23.17
N ILE A 268 19.53 8.50 -21.86
CA ILE A 268 20.60 7.86 -21.09
C ILE A 268 20.30 6.36 -20.90
N VAL A 269 19.04 5.96 -20.70
CA VAL A 269 18.67 4.53 -20.64
C VAL A 269 19.00 3.82 -21.95
N LYS A 270 18.67 4.42 -23.11
CA LYS A 270 19.00 3.86 -24.43
C LYS A 270 20.51 3.75 -24.64
N PHE A 271 21.27 4.79 -24.27
CA PHE A 271 22.73 4.79 -24.30
C PHE A 271 23.33 3.66 -23.45
N LEU A 272 23.05 3.64 -22.14
CA LEU A 272 23.60 2.64 -21.21
C LEU A 272 23.34 1.19 -21.65
N LEU A 273 22.21 0.92 -22.32
CA LEU A 273 21.85 -0.41 -22.83
C LEU A 273 22.48 -0.76 -24.19
N GLN A 274 22.82 0.22 -25.03
CA GLN A 274 23.28 0.02 -26.42
C GLN A 274 24.78 0.33 -26.63
N ASN A 275 25.50 0.70 -25.57
CA ASN A 275 26.90 1.08 -25.63
C ASN A 275 27.86 -0.02 -26.08
N SER A 276 28.81 0.35 -26.94
CA SER A 276 29.84 -0.55 -27.47
C SER A 276 30.94 -0.94 -26.46
N TRP A 277 31.14 -0.16 -25.39
CA TRP A 277 32.22 -0.38 -24.41
C TRP A 277 31.83 -1.39 -23.33
N GLN A 278 30.80 -1.08 -22.55
CA GLN A 278 30.24 -1.93 -21.50
C GLN A 278 28.72 -1.71 -21.48
N PRO A 279 27.91 -2.58 -22.10
CA PRO A 279 26.46 -2.48 -22.04
C PRO A 279 25.97 -2.85 -20.63
N ALA A 280 24.98 -2.10 -20.13
CA ALA A 280 24.34 -2.42 -18.85
C ALA A 280 23.44 -3.67 -18.98
N ASP A 281 23.63 -4.65 -18.08
CA ASP A 281 22.72 -5.80 -17.99
C ASP A 281 21.40 -5.36 -17.34
N ILE A 282 20.32 -5.45 -18.13
CA ILE A 282 18.94 -5.18 -17.73
C ILE A 282 18.41 -6.16 -16.66
N SER A 283 19.02 -7.34 -16.55
CA SER A 283 18.66 -8.39 -15.59
C SER A 283 19.29 -8.19 -14.20
N ALA A 284 20.23 -7.23 -14.08
CA ALA A 284 20.95 -6.92 -12.86
C ALA A 284 20.02 -6.58 -11.69
N ARG A 285 20.52 -6.85 -10.48
CA ARG A 285 19.74 -6.78 -9.23
C ARG A 285 20.50 -6.07 -8.14
N ASP A 286 19.77 -5.27 -7.36
CA ASP A 286 20.28 -4.55 -6.20
C ASP A 286 20.51 -5.47 -4.97
N SER A 287 20.95 -4.88 -3.85
CA SER A 287 21.13 -5.58 -2.57
C SER A 287 19.86 -6.24 -2.02
N VAL A 288 18.67 -5.78 -2.41
CA VAL A 288 17.35 -6.35 -2.07
C VAL A 288 16.92 -7.44 -3.07
N GLY A 289 17.60 -7.55 -4.21
CA GLY A 289 17.26 -8.42 -5.33
C GLY A 289 16.27 -7.82 -6.32
N ASN A 290 15.93 -6.54 -6.19
CA ASN A 290 15.05 -5.83 -7.09
C ASN A 290 15.78 -5.50 -8.42
N THR A 291 15.07 -5.65 -9.54
CA THR A 291 15.52 -5.20 -10.87
C THR A 291 15.06 -3.77 -11.16
N VAL A 292 15.46 -3.19 -12.30
CA VAL A 292 14.99 -1.87 -12.77
C VAL A 292 13.45 -1.74 -12.73
N LEU A 293 12.72 -2.77 -13.14
CA LEU A 293 11.25 -2.78 -13.10
C LEU A 293 10.68 -2.72 -11.67
N HIS A 294 11.34 -3.35 -10.70
CA HIS A 294 10.95 -3.29 -9.29
C HIS A 294 11.24 -1.90 -8.69
N ALA A 295 12.36 -1.28 -9.07
CA ALA A 295 12.70 0.08 -8.64
C ALA A 295 11.66 1.11 -9.13
N LEU A 296 11.26 1.04 -10.41
CA LEU A 296 10.19 1.87 -10.97
C LEU A 296 8.87 1.71 -10.20
N VAL A 297 8.50 0.49 -9.83
CA VAL A 297 7.29 0.20 -9.04
C VAL A 297 7.37 0.77 -7.60
N GLU A 298 8.56 0.84 -7.01
CA GLU A 298 8.74 1.41 -5.65
C GLU A 298 8.74 2.94 -5.65
N VAL A 299 9.26 3.58 -6.71
CA VAL A 299 9.26 5.04 -6.93
C VAL A 299 7.89 5.56 -7.36
N ALA A 300 7.10 4.76 -8.07
CA ALA A 300 5.74 5.10 -8.46
C ALA A 300 4.90 5.55 -7.26
N ASP A 301 4.06 6.56 -7.43
CA ASP A 301 2.98 6.91 -6.50
C ASP A 301 1.61 6.82 -7.21
N ASN A 302 0.54 7.22 -6.53
CA ASN A 302 -0.82 7.19 -7.09
C ASN A 302 -1.24 8.53 -7.73
N THR A 303 -0.32 9.47 -7.97
CA THR A 303 -0.58 10.68 -8.76
C THR A 303 -0.61 10.34 -10.25
N ALA A 304 -1.39 11.11 -11.02
CA ALA A 304 -1.58 10.84 -12.44
C ALA A 304 -0.28 11.01 -13.24
N ASP A 305 0.53 12.02 -12.94
CA ASP A 305 1.72 12.34 -13.73
C ASP A 305 2.90 11.43 -13.39
N ASN A 306 3.06 11.03 -12.13
CA ASN A 306 4.00 9.96 -11.75
C ASN A 306 3.62 8.66 -12.46
N THR A 307 2.35 8.25 -12.37
CA THR A 307 1.84 7.06 -13.07
C THR A 307 2.15 7.10 -14.56
N LYS A 308 1.89 8.22 -15.27
CA LYS A 308 2.18 8.36 -16.71
C LYS A 308 3.67 8.19 -17.05
N PHE A 309 4.59 8.80 -16.28
CA PHE A 309 6.01 8.62 -16.59
C PHE A 309 6.47 7.18 -16.31
N VAL A 310 6.02 6.59 -15.19
CA VAL A 310 6.41 5.22 -14.83
C VAL A 310 5.91 4.22 -15.88
N THR A 311 4.66 4.34 -16.32
CA THR A 311 4.10 3.41 -17.32
C THR A 311 4.76 3.57 -18.68
N SER A 312 5.06 4.80 -19.10
CA SER A 312 5.83 5.08 -20.32
C SER A 312 7.24 4.49 -20.26
N MET A 313 8.01 4.78 -19.20
CA MET A 313 9.37 4.27 -19.02
C MET A 313 9.42 2.74 -18.87
N TYR A 314 8.45 2.14 -18.16
CA TYR A 314 8.31 0.70 -18.00
C TYR A 314 8.07 0.01 -19.36
N ASN A 315 7.27 0.63 -20.24
CA ASN A 315 7.02 0.12 -21.60
C ASN A 315 8.28 0.20 -22.48
N GLU A 316 8.95 1.35 -22.51
CA GLU A 316 10.18 1.53 -23.28
C GLU A 316 11.28 0.54 -22.85
N ILE A 317 11.46 0.33 -21.54
CA ILE A 317 12.45 -0.61 -21.00
C ILE A 317 12.10 -2.06 -21.37
N LEU A 318 10.83 -2.44 -21.39
CA LEU A 318 10.41 -3.76 -21.87
C LEU A 318 10.66 -3.95 -23.37
N ILE A 319 10.37 -2.95 -24.20
CA ILE A 319 10.60 -2.99 -25.65
C ILE A 319 12.11 -3.06 -25.95
N LEU A 320 12.92 -2.24 -25.28
CA LEU A 320 14.38 -2.31 -25.38
C LEU A 320 14.93 -3.65 -24.88
N GLY A 321 14.40 -4.15 -23.77
CA GLY A 321 14.76 -5.46 -23.20
C GLY A 321 14.52 -6.61 -24.18
N ALA A 322 13.36 -6.65 -24.85
CA ALA A 322 13.07 -7.65 -25.87
C ALA A 322 13.91 -7.49 -27.14
N LYS A 323 14.28 -6.27 -27.53
CA LYS A 323 15.15 -6.02 -28.70
C LYS A 323 16.60 -6.43 -28.46
N ILE A 324 17.09 -6.35 -27.22
CA ILE A 324 18.47 -6.75 -26.84
C ILE A 324 18.54 -8.23 -26.47
N HIS A 325 17.60 -8.72 -25.64
CA HIS A 325 17.55 -10.10 -25.15
C HIS A 325 16.15 -10.72 -25.34
N PRO A 326 15.79 -11.16 -26.55
CA PRO A 326 14.45 -11.66 -26.86
C PRO A 326 14.00 -12.86 -26.00
N THR A 327 14.94 -13.68 -25.54
CA THR A 327 14.66 -14.86 -24.70
C THR A 327 14.41 -14.54 -23.22
N LEU A 328 14.77 -13.33 -22.77
CA LEU A 328 14.72 -12.96 -21.35
C LEU A 328 13.38 -12.33 -20.97
N LYS A 329 12.54 -13.10 -20.27
CA LYS A 329 11.29 -12.59 -19.70
C LYS A 329 11.51 -11.76 -18.43
N LEU A 330 11.77 -10.46 -18.62
CA LEU A 330 12.11 -9.53 -17.54
C LEU A 330 11.06 -9.44 -16.40
N GLU A 331 9.78 -9.64 -16.71
CA GLU A 331 8.69 -9.61 -15.70
C GLU A 331 8.60 -10.86 -14.81
N GLU A 332 9.15 -12.01 -15.24
CA GLU A 332 9.14 -13.25 -14.45
C GLU A 332 10.27 -13.28 -13.41
N LEU A 333 11.24 -12.36 -13.50
CA LEU A 333 12.31 -12.24 -12.51
C LEU A 333 11.75 -11.80 -11.15
N THR A 334 12.14 -12.53 -10.10
CA THR A 334 11.71 -12.26 -8.72
C THR A 334 12.82 -11.70 -7.86
N ASN A 335 12.46 -10.83 -6.92
CA ASN A 335 13.38 -10.34 -5.89
C ASN A 335 13.65 -11.37 -4.77
N LYS A 336 14.52 -11.04 -3.79
CA LYS A 336 14.84 -11.96 -2.67
C LYS A 336 13.63 -12.34 -1.80
N LYS A 337 12.50 -11.64 -1.93
CA LYS A 337 11.23 -11.95 -1.25
C LYS A 337 10.31 -12.85 -2.09
N GLY A 338 10.73 -13.26 -3.29
CA GLY A 338 9.94 -14.08 -4.20
C GLY A 338 8.76 -13.33 -4.81
N LEU A 339 8.87 -12.00 -5.00
CA LEU A 339 7.86 -11.17 -5.65
C LEU A 339 8.37 -10.76 -7.04
N THR A 340 7.49 -10.79 -8.05
CA THR A 340 7.67 -10.17 -9.37
C THR A 340 7.34 -8.67 -9.31
N PRO A 341 7.64 -7.85 -10.35
CA PRO A 341 7.26 -6.43 -10.37
C PRO A 341 5.74 -6.22 -10.20
N LEU A 342 4.93 -7.10 -10.81
CA LEU A 342 3.47 -7.09 -10.69
C LEU A 342 3.01 -7.41 -9.25
N ALA A 343 3.59 -8.43 -8.62
CA ALA A 343 3.29 -8.76 -7.23
C ALA A 343 3.79 -7.67 -6.26
N LEU A 344 4.88 -6.98 -6.58
CA LEU A 344 5.37 -5.84 -5.81
C LEU A 344 4.43 -4.63 -5.94
N ALA A 345 3.92 -4.32 -7.13
CA ALA A 345 2.96 -3.24 -7.35
C ALA A 345 1.67 -3.45 -6.54
N ALA A 346 1.18 -4.70 -6.52
CA ALA A 346 0.07 -5.14 -5.69
C ALA A 346 0.36 -5.02 -4.18
N LYS A 347 1.56 -5.39 -3.72
CA LYS A 347 1.97 -5.30 -2.31
C LYS A 347 2.16 -3.86 -1.82
N SER A 348 2.84 -3.04 -2.63
CA SER A 348 3.16 -1.63 -2.33
C SER A 348 1.99 -0.68 -2.65
N GLY A 349 0.91 -1.20 -3.22
CA GLY A 349 -0.38 -0.54 -3.35
C GLY A 349 -0.47 0.51 -4.45
N LYS A 350 0.19 0.28 -5.59
CA LYS A 350 0.32 1.23 -6.71
C LYS A 350 -0.73 0.91 -7.78
N ILE A 351 -1.91 1.52 -7.66
CA ILE A 351 -3.08 1.15 -8.49
C ILE A 351 -2.83 1.44 -9.97
N GLY A 352 -2.30 2.62 -10.29
CA GLY A 352 -2.08 3.03 -11.69
C GLY A 352 -1.13 2.10 -12.44
N VAL A 353 0.01 1.76 -11.83
CA VAL A 353 0.99 0.83 -12.41
C VAL A 353 0.46 -0.60 -12.47
N LEU A 354 -0.27 -1.06 -11.43
CA LEU A 354 -0.92 -2.37 -11.43
C LEU A 354 -1.94 -2.50 -12.57
N ALA A 355 -2.82 -1.50 -12.74
CA ALA A 355 -3.80 -1.47 -13.81
C ALA A 355 -3.15 -1.42 -15.19
N TYR A 356 -2.11 -0.60 -15.37
CA TYR A 356 -1.36 -0.53 -16.61
C TYR A 356 -0.73 -1.87 -17.00
N ILE A 357 -0.03 -2.55 -16.09
CA ILE A 357 0.59 -3.85 -16.39
C ILE A 357 -0.49 -4.88 -16.76
N LEU A 358 -1.63 -4.91 -16.05
CA LEU A 358 -2.73 -5.84 -16.34
C LEU A 358 -3.42 -5.58 -17.68
N GLN A 359 -3.54 -4.31 -18.09
CA GLN A 359 -4.26 -3.87 -19.30
C GLN A 359 -3.34 -3.59 -20.49
N ARG A 360 -2.04 -3.92 -20.40
CA ARG A 360 -1.04 -3.58 -21.42
C ARG A 360 -1.28 -4.34 -22.73
N GLU A 361 -1.40 -3.56 -23.81
CA GLU A 361 -1.42 -3.99 -25.20
C GLU A 361 -0.28 -3.26 -25.95
N ILE A 362 0.68 -4.01 -26.49
CA ILE A 362 1.81 -3.51 -27.29
C ILE A 362 1.52 -3.75 -28.77
N GLN A 363 1.60 -2.68 -29.56
CA GLN A 363 1.29 -2.69 -31.00
C GLN A 363 2.44 -3.20 -31.88
N GLU A 364 3.70 -3.11 -31.42
CA GLU A 364 4.85 -3.61 -32.17
C GLU A 364 4.78 -5.14 -32.33
N PRO A 365 4.84 -5.70 -33.56
CA PRO A 365 4.63 -7.13 -33.78
C PRO A 365 5.71 -8.01 -33.15
N GLU A 366 6.97 -7.55 -33.14
CA GLU A 366 8.11 -8.24 -32.51
C GLU A 366 7.90 -8.39 -30.98
N CYS A 367 7.40 -7.33 -30.34
CA CYS A 367 7.17 -7.26 -28.90
C CYS A 367 5.75 -7.67 -28.49
N ARG A 368 4.89 -8.11 -29.42
CA ARG A 368 3.47 -8.47 -29.15
C ARG A 368 3.33 -9.58 -28.10
N HIS A 369 4.32 -10.47 -28.00
CA HIS A 369 4.38 -11.49 -26.95
C HIS A 369 4.52 -10.91 -25.53
N LEU A 370 4.88 -9.63 -25.35
CA LEU A 370 4.91 -8.98 -24.03
C LEU A 370 3.56 -8.39 -23.60
N SER A 371 2.55 -8.38 -24.47
CA SER A 371 1.19 -7.93 -24.13
C SER A 371 0.54 -8.85 -23.09
N ARG A 372 -0.37 -8.29 -22.29
CA ARG A 372 -1.17 -9.02 -21.29
C ARG A 372 -2.67 -8.92 -21.56
N LYS A 373 -3.12 -7.85 -22.22
CA LYS A 373 -4.43 -7.72 -22.85
C LYS A 373 -4.30 -7.97 -24.35
N PHE A 374 -5.20 -8.77 -24.90
CA PHE A 374 -5.32 -9.02 -26.33
C PHE A 374 -6.78 -8.87 -26.76
N THR A 375 -7.02 -8.17 -27.86
CA THR A 375 -8.36 -8.08 -28.46
C THR A 375 -8.65 -9.35 -29.25
N GLU A 376 -9.60 -10.19 -28.79
CA GLU A 376 -9.98 -11.41 -29.49
C GLU A 376 -10.77 -11.07 -30.75
N TRP A 377 -11.92 -10.41 -30.58
CA TRP A 377 -12.76 -9.88 -31.64
C TRP A 377 -13.41 -8.58 -31.18
N ALA A 378 -13.79 -7.72 -32.12
CA ALA A 378 -14.50 -6.49 -31.86
C ALA A 378 -15.61 -6.28 -32.90
N TYR A 379 -16.83 -6.06 -32.42
CA TYR A 379 -18.01 -5.81 -33.25
C TYR A 379 -18.74 -4.57 -32.73
N GLY A 380 -18.45 -3.42 -33.35
CA GLY A 380 -18.99 -2.12 -32.93
C GLY A 380 -18.58 -1.77 -31.49
N PRO A 381 -19.52 -1.59 -30.55
CA PRO A 381 -19.20 -1.24 -29.17
C PRO A 381 -18.86 -2.46 -28.29
N VAL A 382 -19.03 -3.68 -28.80
CA VAL A 382 -18.79 -4.92 -28.05
C VAL A 382 -17.46 -5.50 -28.48
N HIS A 383 -16.53 -5.64 -27.55
CA HIS A 383 -15.23 -6.25 -27.81
C HIS A 383 -14.89 -7.27 -26.74
N SER A 384 -14.37 -8.41 -27.18
CA SER A 384 -13.95 -9.49 -26.30
C SER A 384 -12.45 -9.40 -26.06
N SER A 385 -12.07 -9.20 -24.80
CA SER A 385 -10.68 -9.03 -24.38
C SER A 385 -10.18 -10.29 -23.67
N LEU A 386 -9.03 -10.80 -24.09
CA LEU A 386 -8.32 -11.90 -23.44
C LEU A 386 -7.24 -11.34 -22.53
N TYR A 387 -7.32 -11.64 -21.24
CA TYR A 387 -6.34 -11.26 -20.23
C TYR A 387 -5.49 -12.45 -19.79
N ASP A 388 -4.16 -12.30 -19.83
CA ASP A 388 -3.21 -13.31 -19.33
C ASP A 388 -3.30 -13.47 -17.80
N LEU A 389 -3.56 -14.69 -17.33
CA LEU A 389 -3.67 -15.03 -15.90
C LEU A 389 -2.34 -15.34 -15.21
N SER A 390 -1.22 -15.29 -15.94
CA SER A 390 0.12 -15.60 -15.41
C SER A 390 0.48 -14.65 -14.25
N CYS A 391 0.90 -15.24 -13.13
CA CYS A 391 1.13 -14.60 -11.82
C CYS A 391 -0.12 -14.04 -11.11
N ILE A 392 -1.32 -14.12 -11.68
CA ILE A 392 -2.55 -13.59 -11.07
C ILE A 392 -3.29 -14.65 -10.23
N ASP A 393 -3.41 -15.86 -10.76
CA ASP A 393 -4.26 -16.92 -10.23
C ASP A 393 -3.62 -17.74 -9.09
N THR A 394 -4.45 -18.33 -8.22
CA THR A 394 -4.03 -19.10 -7.02
C THR A 394 -3.39 -20.46 -7.30
N CYS A 395 -3.23 -20.81 -8.58
CA CYS A 395 -2.40 -21.93 -8.99
C CYS A 395 -0.90 -21.67 -8.75
N GLU A 396 -0.47 -20.40 -8.74
CA GLU A 396 0.92 -19.98 -8.57
C GLU A 396 1.23 -19.55 -7.13
N LYS A 397 2.49 -19.71 -6.69
CA LYS A 397 2.95 -19.23 -5.39
C LYS A 397 3.12 -17.71 -5.44
N ASN A 398 2.76 -17.00 -4.36
CA ASN A 398 2.82 -15.53 -4.27
C ASN A 398 2.01 -14.81 -5.38
N SER A 399 0.89 -15.39 -5.82
CA SER A 399 0.04 -14.79 -6.85
C SER A 399 -0.52 -13.43 -6.42
N VAL A 400 -0.80 -12.56 -7.40
CA VAL A 400 -1.30 -11.20 -7.17
C VAL A 400 -2.56 -11.19 -6.29
N LEU A 401 -3.50 -12.11 -6.52
CA LEU A 401 -4.71 -12.21 -5.68
C LEU A 401 -4.39 -12.55 -4.23
N GLU A 402 -3.48 -13.50 -3.97
CA GLU A 402 -3.02 -13.79 -2.62
C GLU A 402 -2.28 -12.59 -2.01
N VAL A 403 -1.44 -11.91 -2.78
CA VAL A 403 -0.71 -10.73 -2.31
C VAL A 403 -1.66 -9.58 -1.96
N ILE A 404 -2.70 -9.29 -2.75
CA ILE A 404 -3.68 -8.23 -2.42
C ILE A 404 -4.54 -8.63 -1.19
N ALA A 405 -4.90 -9.92 -1.07
CA ALA A 405 -5.73 -10.42 0.03
C ALA A 405 -4.99 -10.60 1.37
N TYR A 406 -3.67 -10.84 1.34
CA TYR A 406 -2.87 -11.13 2.54
C TYR A 406 -1.75 -10.12 2.82
N SER A 407 -1.47 -9.16 1.94
CA SER A 407 -0.60 -8.03 2.29
C SER A 407 -1.19 -7.27 3.47
N SER A 408 -0.30 -6.89 4.39
CA SER A 408 -0.62 -6.23 5.65
C SER A 408 -1.46 -4.96 5.47
N SER A 409 -2.19 -4.59 6.51
CA SER A 409 -3.00 -3.36 6.64
C SER A 409 -2.21 -2.03 6.54
N GLU A 410 -1.02 -2.04 5.97
CA GLU A 410 -0.21 -0.86 5.67
C GLU A 410 -0.64 -0.17 4.36
N THR A 411 -1.35 -0.87 3.46
CA THR A 411 -1.89 -0.29 2.21
C THR A 411 -3.39 0.02 2.32
N PRO A 412 -3.81 1.29 2.47
CA PRO A 412 -5.23 1.64 2.63
C PRO A 412 -6.08 1.28 1.40
N ASN A 413 -5.57 1.57 0.19
CA ASN A 413 -6.35 1.51 -1.06
C ASN A 413 -6.50 0.08 -1.62
N ARG A 414 -6.14 -0.96 -0.87
CA ARG A 414 -6.13 -2.38 -1.31
C ARG A 414 -7.49 -2.91 -1.79
N HIS A 415 -8.58 -2.29 -1.35
CA HIS A 415 -9.94 -2.62 -1.78
C HIS A 415 -10.26 -2.09 -3.19
N ASP A 416 -9.63 -1.00 -3.62
CA ASP A 416 -9.82 -0.43 -4.96
C ASP A 416 -9.02 -1.19 -6.03
N MET A 417 -7.87 -1.77 -5.66
CA MET A 417 -7.07 -2.63 -6.55
C MET A 417 -7.87 -3.81 -7.11
N LEU A 418 -8.83 -4.33 -6.33
CA LEU A 418 -9.70 -5.44 -6.76
C LEU A 418 -10.82 -5.01 -7.72
N LEU A 419 -11.03 -3.70 -7.92
CA LEU A 419 -11.96 -3.18 -8.93
C LEU A 419 -11.37 -3.19 -10.34
N VAL A 420 -10.04 -3.19 -10.45
CA VAL A 420 -9.30 -3.22 -11.71
C VAL A 420 -9.65 -4.48 -12.50
N GLU A 421 -9.93 -4.33 -13.79
CA GLU A 421 -10.11 -5.45 -14.71
C GLU A 421 -8.73 -5.99 -15.13
N PRO A 422 -8.48 -7.31 -15.08
CA PRO A 422 -9.46 -8.41 -15.04
C PRO A 422 -9.90 -8.89 -13.65
N LEU A 423 -9.27 -8.45 -12.55
CA LEU A 423 -9.44 -9.02 -11.19
C LEU A 423 -10.90 -9.06 -10.73
N ASN A 424 -11.64 -7.96 -10.93
CA ASN A 424 -13.05 -7.83 -10.58
C ASN A 424 -13.94 -8.89 -11.27
N ARG A 425 -13.68 -9.16 -12.56
CA ARG A 425 -14.44 -10.13 -13.37
C ARG A 425 -14.03 -11.57 -13.04
N LEU A 426 -12.74 -11.82 -12.85
CA LEU A 426 -12.20 -13.12 -12.44
C LEU A 426 -12.75 -13.59 -11.08
N LEU A 427 -12.84 -12.69 -10.09
CA LEU A 427 -13.42 -13.00 -8.79
C LEU A 427 -14.94 -13.24 -8.87
N GLN A 428 -15.64 -12.57 -9.79
CA GLN A 428 -17.07 -12.80 -10.03
C GLN A 428 -17.31 -14.19 -10.66
N ASP A 429 -16.53 -14.58 -11.68
CA ASP A 429 -16.58 -15.91 -12.31
C ASP A 429 -16.36 -17.03 -11.29
N LYS A 430 -15.26 -16.96 -10.52
CA LYS A 430 -14.95 -17.93 -9.45
C LYS A 430 -16.09 -18.07 -8.45
N TRP A 431 -16.72 -16.95 -8.07
CA TRP A 431 -17.84 -16.95 -7.15
C TRP A 431 -19.05 -17.70 -7.71
N ASP A 432 -19.53 -17.32 -8.89
CA ASP A 432 -20.76 -17.87 -9.46
C ASP A 432 -20.58 -19.32 -9.95
N ARG A 433 -19.37 -19.70 -10.40
CA ARG A 433 -19.06 -21.05 -10.90
C ARG A 433 -19.05 -22.12 -9.80
N PHE A 434 -18.41 -21.86 -8.65
CA PHE A 434 -18.31 -22.87 -7.58
C PHE A 434 -18.44 -22.33 -6.15
N VAL A 435 -17.80 -21.20 -5.79
CA VAL A 435 -17.72 -20.77 -4.37
C VAL A 435 -19.11 -20.53 -3.80
N LYS A 436 -20.03 -19.90 -4.54
CA LYS A 436 -21.41 -19.63 -4.11
C LYS A 436 -22.14 -20.90 -3.64
N ARG A 437 -22.00 -22.02 -4.36
CA ARG A 437 -22.64 -23.30 -4.01
C ARG A 437 -22.05 -23.89 -2.73
N ILE A 438 -20.73 -23.87 -2.62
CA ILE A 438 -19.99 -24.44 -1.48
C ILE A 438 -20.18 -23.57 -0.23
N PHE A 439 -20.26 -22.25 -0.38
CA PHE A 439 -20.52 -21.30 0.69
C PHE A 439 -21.91 -21.50 1.30
N TYR A 440 -22.96 -21.66 0.48
CA TYR A 440 -24.30 -21.97 0.98
C TYR A 440 -24.42 -23.37 1.59
N PHE A 441 -23.69 -24.36 1.07
CA PHE A 441 -23.60 -25.68 1.70
C PHE A 441 -22.95 -25.59 3.09
N ASN A 442 -21.82 -24.88 3.20
CA ASN A 442 -21.13 -24.66 4.48
C ASN A 442 -21.99 -23.88 5.47
N PHE A 443 -22.76 -22.88 5.00
CA PHE A 443 -23.75 -22.17 5.79
C PHE A 443 -24.81 -23.12 6.35
N PHE A 444 -25.42 -23.96 5.50
CA PHE A 444 -26.43 -24.93 5.92
C PHE A 444 -25.90 -25.95 6.94
N VAL A 445 -24.68 -26.47 6.74
CA VAL A 445 -24.02 -27.36 7.70
C VAL A 445 -23.76 -26.64 9.04
N TYR A 446 -23.39 -25.35 9.01
CA TYR A 446 -23.23 -24.54 10.22
C TYR A 446 -24.56 -24.27 10.94
N CYS A 447 -25.65 -24.00 10.20
CA CYS A 447 -27.00 -23.92 10.76
C CYS A 447 -27.33 -25.18 11.56
N LEU A 448 -27.14 -26.35 10.94
CA LEU A 448 -27.42 -27.65 11.58
C LEU A 448 -26.55 -27.88 12.81
N TYR A 449 -25.25 -27.58 12.74
CA TYR A 449 -24.35 -27.64 13.90
C TYR A 449 -24.85 -26.76 15.06
N MET A 450 -25.23 -25.51 14.78
CA MET A 450 -25.73 -24.58 15.82
C MET A 450 -27.08 -25.00 16.39
N ILE A 451 -27.99 -25.57 15.57
CA ILE A 451 -29.26 -26.13 16.04
C ILE A 451 -28.98 -27.31 16.98
N ILE A 452 -28.15 -28.29 16.56
CA ILE A 452 -27.78 -29.46 17.38
C ILE A 452 -27.13 -29.00 18.69
N PHE A 453 -26.21 -28.05 18.66
CA PHE A 453 -25.53 -27.54 19.86
C PHE A 453 -26.51 -26.82 20.81
N THR A 454 -27.47 -26.07 20.27
CA THR A 454 -28.55 -25.44 21.05
C THR A 454 -29.46 -26.50 21.69
N THR A 455 -29.85 -27.53 20.95
CA THR A 455 -30.65 -28.67 21.44
C THR A 455 -29.92 -29.41 22.58
N VAL A 456 -28.62 -29.65 22.46
CA VAL A 456 -27.78 -30.26 23.51
C VAL A 456 -27.71 -29.38 24.75
N ALA A 457 -27.51 -28.07 24.58
CA ALA A 457 -27.47 -27.11 25.70
C ALA A 457 -28.81 -27.04 26.44
N TYR A 458 -29.94 -27.12 25.72
CA TYR A 458 -31.29 -27.06 26.28
C TYR A 458 -31.69 -28.35 27.03
N TYR A 459 -31.49 -29.53 26.43
CA TYR A 459 -31.82 -30.83 27.06
C TYR A 459 -30.77 -31.34 28.06
N ARG A 460 -29.95 -30.43 28.59
CA ARG A 460 -28.92 -30.72 29.59
C ARG A 460 -29.55 -31.13 30.93
N PRO A 461 -29.12 -32.25 31.55
CA PRO A 461 -29.59 -32.61 32.89
C PRO A 461 -29.09 -31.61 33.95
N VAL A 462 -30.02 -31.05 34.72
CA VAL A 462 -29.75 -29.99 35.72
C VAL A 462 -29.23 -30.56 37.05
N GLY A 463 -29.60 -31.80 37.40
CA GLY A 463 -29.28 -32.41 38.69
C GLY A 463 -28.05 -33.33 38.67
N GLY A 464 -27.01 -32.98 39.44
CA GLY A 464 -25.86 -33.84 39.74
C GLY A 464 -24.49 -33.14 39.68
N ARG A 465 -23.41 -33.93 39.80
CA ARG A 465 -22.06 -33.54 39.37
C ARG A 465 -21.74 -34.29 38.06
N PRO A 466 -21.13 -33.65 37.04
CA PRO A 466 -20.69 -34.37 35.86
C PRO A 466 -19.53 -35.35 36.21
N PRO A 467 -19.29 -36.39 35.40
CA PRO A 467 -20.07 -36.79 34.22
C PRO A 467 -21.37 -37.51 34.58
N PHE A 468 -22.41 -37.32 33.77
CA PHE A 468 -23.70 -38.00 33.96
C PHE A 468 -23.68 -39.40 33.32
N LYS A 469 -24.21 -40.40 34.03
CA LYS A 469 -24.44 -41.72 33.44
C LYS A 469 -25.63 -41.62 32.47
N PRO A 470 -25.52 -42.08 31.21
CA PRO A 470 -26.64 -42.08 30.28
C PRO A 470 -27.71 -43.04 30.81
N LYS A 471 -28.97 -42.60 30.76
CA LYS A 471 -30.12 -43.51 30.91
C LYS A 471 -30.32 -44.22 29.57
N HIS A 472 -30.73 -45.49 29.57
CA HIS A 472 -30.95 -46.27 28.34
C HIS A 472 -32.24 -45.86 27.58
N THR A 473 -32.54 -44.56 27.54
CA THR A 473 -33.70 -43.96 26.88
C THR A 473 -33.27 -43.40 25.52
N VAL A 474 -34.10 -43.56 24.49
CA VAL A 474 -33.84 -43.09 23.12
C VAL A 474 -33.41 -41.61 23.08
N ALA A 475 -34.05 -40.75 23.88
CA ALA A 475 -33.71 -39.33 24.00
C ALA A 475 -32.29 -39.07 24.55
N ASP A 476 -31.82 -39.89 25.49
CA ASP A 476 -30.48 -39.77 26.07
C ASP A 476 -29.40 -40.18 25.05
N TYR A 477 -29.68 -41.18 24.20
CA TYR A 477 -28.80 -41.53 23.08
C TYR A 477 -28.70 -40.39 22.06
N PHE A 478 -29.81 -39.76 21.67
CA PHE A 478 -29.79 -38.58 20.79
C PHE A 478 -29.01 -37.41 21.41
N ARG A 479 -29.14 -37.16 22.72
CA ARG A 479 -28.35 -36.13 23.42
C ARG A 479 -26.86 -36.43 23.34
N VAL A 480 -26.43 -37.65 23.69
CA VAL A 480 -25.02 -38.05 23.64
C VAL A 480 -24.45 -37.99 22.22
N THR A 481 -25.22 -38.37 21.20
CA THR A 481 -24.83 -38.19 19.80
C THR A 481 -24.64 -36.71 19.44
N GLY A 482 -25.54 -35.83 19.89
CA GLY A 482 -25.41 -34.38 19.73
C GLY A 482 -24.20 -33.80 20.47
N GLU A 483 -23.89 -34.27 21.68
CA GLU A 483 -22.70 -33.89 22.44
C GLU A 483 -21.42 -34.25 21.66
N ILE A 484 -21.34 -35.47 21.11
CA ILE A 484 -20.21 -35.94 20.30
C ILE A 484 -20.04 -35.07 19.03
N ILE A 485 -21.13 -34.78 18.31
CA ILE A 485 -21.10 -33.91 17.12
C ILE A 485 -20.64 -32.49 17.49
N SER A 486 -21.12 -31.95 18.61
CA SER A 486 -20.77 -30.61 19.08
C SER A 486 -19.28 -30.50 19.41
N VAL A 487 -18.71 -31.51 20.09
CA VAL A 487 -17.29 -31.60 20.43
C VAL A 487 -16.43 -31.80 19.17
N ALA A 488 -16.85 -32.67 18.24
CA ALA A 488 -16.15 -32.88 16.97
C ALA A 488 -16.07 -31.59 16.13
N GLY A 489 -17.17 -30.82 16.07
CA GLY A 489 -17.17 -29.51 15.43
C GLY A 489 -16.24 -28.50 16.13
N GLY A 490 -16.23 -28.47 17.46
CA GLY A 490 -15.29 -27.64 18.24
C GLY A 490 -13.82 -27.97 17.93
N ILE A 491 -13.46 -29.26 17.87
CA ILE A 491 -12.12 -29.73 17.51
C ILE A 491 -11.77 -29.34 16.06
N TYR A 492 -12.71 -29.48 15.12
CA TYR A 492 -12.52 -29.07 13.73
C TYR A 492 -12.23 -27.56 13.60
N PHE A 493 -13.02 -26.71 14.26
CA PHE A 493 -12.79 -25.26 14.25
C PHE A 493 -11.46 -24.87 14.93
N PHE A 494 -11.06 -25.58 15.98
CA PHE A 494 -9.77 -25.36 16.64
C PHE A 494 -8.58 -25.68 15.71
N PHE A 495 -8.59 -26.84 15.03
CA PHE A 495 -7.55 -27.18 14.06
C PHE A 495 -7.55 -26.25 12.85
N ARG A 496 -8.72 -25.86 12.32
CA ARG A 496 -8.84 -24.84 11.26
C ARG A 496 -8.23 -23.51 11.70
N GLY A 497 -8.50 -23.06 12.93
CA GLY A 497 -7.92 -21.84 13.51
C GLY A 497 -6.40 -21.93 13.63
N ILE A 498 -5.86 -23.02 14.16
CA ILE A 498 -4.40 -23.25 14.22
C ILE A 498 -3.78 -23.21 12.82
N GLN A 499 -4.37 -23.90 11.84
CA GLN A 499 -3.90 -23.89 10.46
C GLN A 499 -3.90 -22.47 9.88
N TYR A 500 -4.94 -21.68 10.15
CA TYR A 500 -5.04 -20.27 9.75
C TYR A 500 -3.90 -19.42 10.33
N PHE A 501 -3.63 -19.51 11.63
CA PHE A 501 -2.53 -18.77 12.26
C PHE A 501 -1.15 -19.20 11.74
N LEU A 502 -0.93 -20.52 11.58
CA LEU A 502 0.35 -21.07 11.09
C LEU A 502 0.65 -20.64 9.65
N GLN A 503 -0.34 -20.66 8.75
CA GLN A 503 -0.17 -20.26 7.36
C GLN A 503 0.04 -18.76 7.19
N ARG A 504 -0.62 -17.94 8.02
CA ARG A 504 -0.73 -16.49 7.80
C ARG A 504 0.26 -15.66 8.65
N ARG A 505 0.84 -16.25 9.72
CA ARG A 505 1.65 -15.58 10.79
C ARG A 505 1.32 -14.08 10.97
N PRO A 506 0.05 -13.74 11.22
CA PRO A 506 -0.42 -12.37 11.12
C PRO A 506 0.08 -11.53 12.31
N SER A 507 0.32 -10.25 12.10
CA SER A 507 0.60 -9.33 13.20
C SER A 507 -0.67 -9.07 14.02
N LEU A 508 -0.52 -8.75 15.31
CA LEU A 508 -1.67 -8.51 16.19
C LEU A 508 -2.63 -7.43 15.64
N LYS A 509 -2.08 -6.35 15.05
CA LYS A 509 -2.88 -5.28 14.44
C LYS A 509 -3.73 -5.77 13.25
N THR A 510 -3.17 -6.62 12.40
CA THR A 510 -3.90 -7.20 11.25
C THR A 510 -4.95 -8.22 11.67
N LEU A 511 -4.76 -8.93 12.80
CA LEU A 511 -5.75 -9.86 13.33
C LEU A 511 -7.04 -9.16 13.76
N PHE A 512 -6.91 -8.09 14.57
CA PHE A 512 -8.06 -7.38 15.12
C PHE A 512 -8.87 -6.61 14.07
N VAL A 513 -8.22 -6.06 13.04
CA VAL A 513 -8.89 -5.21 12.03
C VAL A 513 -9.40 -6.01 10.83
N ASP A 514 -8.60 -6.92 10.26
CA ASP A 514 -8.95 -7.61 9.00
C ASP A 514 -9.52 -9.02 9.21
N SER A 515 -9.35 -9.61 10.40
CA SER A 515 -9.56 -11.06 10.64
C SER A 515 -10.44 -11.40 11.85
N TYR A 516 -11.19 -10.45 12.39
CA TYR A 516 -11.97 -10.62 13.62
C TYR A 516 -12.91 -11.84 13.59
N SER A 517 -13.50 -12.17 12.43
CA SER A 517 -14.43 -13.29 12.31
C SER A 517 -13.76 -14.65 12.52
N GLU A 518 -12.54 -14.86 12.00
CA GLU A 518 -11.79 -16.09 12.24
C GLU A 518 -11.27 -16.14 13.70
N MET A 519 -10.97 -14.99 14.31
CA MET A 519 -10.70 -14.90 15.75
C MET A 519 -11.91 -15.35 16.58
N LEU A 520 -13.14 -14.94 16.22
CA LEU A 520 -14.35 -15.34 16.94
C LEU A 520 -14.68 -16.84 16.77
N PHE A 521 -14.44 -17.44 15.60
CA PHE A 521 -14.52 -18.90 15.43
C PHE A 521 -13.47 -19.63 16.30
N PHE A 522 -12.24 -19.12 16.35
CA PHE A 522 -11.21 -19.70 17.21
C PHE A 522 -11.55 -19.59 18.70
N MET A 523 -12.01 -18.42 19.17
CA MET A 523 -12.46 -18.24 20.56
C MET A 523 -13.66 -19.14 20.89
N GLN A 524 -14.66 -19.24 20.01
CA GLN A 524 -15.80 -20.16 20.17
C GLN A 524 -15.32 -21.62 20.35
N SER A 525 -14.33 -22.06 19.56
CA SER A 525 -13.71 -23.39 19.70
C SER A 525 -12.95 -23.57 21.02
N LEU A 526 -12.24 -22.53 21.48
CA LEU A 526 -11.50 -22.55 22.75
C LEU A 526 -12.45 -22.69 23.96
N PHE A 527 -13.56 -21.96 23.98
CA PHE A 527 -14.60 -22.11 25.02
C PHE A 527 -15.29 -23.48 24.94
N MET A 528 -15.44 -24.07 23.75
CA MET A 528 -15.96 -25.43 23.63
C MET A 528 -14.98 -26.48 24.20
N LEU A 529 -13.68 -26.34 23.92
CA LEU A 529 -12.66 -27.21 24.51
C LEU A 529 -12.54 -27.04 26.03
N ALA A 530 -12.61 -25.80 26.53
CA ALA A 530 -12.66 -25.53 27.97
C ALA A 530 -13.89 -26.16 28.65
N THR A 531 -15.05 -26.16 27.97
CA THR A 531 -16.26 -26.87 28.43
C THR A 531 -16.00 -28.37 28.61
N VAL A 532 -15.34 -29.01 27.63
CA VAL A 532 -14.99 -30.44 27.69
C VAL A 532 -14.03 -30.73 28.85
N VAL A 533 -12.97 -29.92 29.01
CA VAL A 533 -12.01 -30.07 30.13
C VAL A 533 -12.72 -29.91 31.48
N LEU A 534 -13.52 -28.86 31.66
CA LEU A 534 -14.25 -28.60 32.92
C LEU A 534 -15.27 -29.70 33.24
N TYR A 535 -15.89 -30.31 32.22
CA TYR A 535 -16.80 -31.45 32.38
C TYR A 535 -16.06 -32.69 32.92
N PHE A 536 -14.88 -33.00 32.39
CA PHE A 536 -14.03 -34.09 32.90
C PHE A 536 -13.44 -33.80 34.29
N CYS A 537 -13.09 -32.54 34.59
CA CYS A 537 -12.68 -32.10 35.93
C CYS A 537 -13.81 -32.12 36.98
N ARG A 538 -15.03 -32.51 36.60
CA ARG A 538 -16.24 -32.58 37.45
C ARG A 538 -16.70 -31.23 38.02
N CYS A 539 -16.21 -30.12 37.46
CA CYS A 539 -16.62 -28.77 37.86
C CYS A 539 -18.05 -28.48 37.40
N LYS A 540 -18.80 -27.63 38.10
CA LYS A 540 -20.11 -27.14 37.62
C LYS A 540 -20.00 -25.98 36.63
N GLU A 541 -18.82 -25.36 36.53
CA GLU A 541 -18.54 -24.15 35.75
C GLU A 541 -18.50 -24.37 34.23
N TYR A 542 -18.41 -25.62 33.75
CA TYR A 542 -18.46 -25.92 32.31
C TYR A 542 -19.68 -25.31 31.62
N VAL A 543 -20.79 -25.13 32.34
CA VAL A 543 -22.03 -24.51 31.85
C VAL A 543 -21.82 -23.08 31.40
N ALA A 544 -21.06 -22.29 32.18
CA ALA A 544 -20.77 -20.90 31.81
C ALA A 544 -19.94 -20.87 30.52
N SER A 545 -18.89 -21.70 30.43
CA SER A 545 -18.07 -21.86 29.23
C SER A 545 -18.89 -22.31 28.00
N MET A 546 -19.83 -23.23 28.20
CA MET A 546 -20.74 -23.73 27.17
C MET A 546 -21.68 -22.64 26.66
N VAL A 547 -22.29 -21.86 27.56
CA VAL A 547 -23.18 -20.73 27.22
C VAL A 547 -22.42 -19.64 26.47
N PHE A 548 -21.19 -19.32 26.88
CA PHE A 548 -20.34 -18.40 26.12
C PHE A 548 -20.03 -18.93 24.72
N SER A 549 -19.65 -20.20 24.57
CA SER A 549 -19.43 -20.82 23.25
C SER A 549 -20.70 -20.81 22.39
N LEU A 550 -21.87 -21.05 22.97
CA LEU A 550 -23.17 -21.02 22.29
C LEU A 550 -23.52 -19.61 21.80
N ALA A 551 -23.36 -18.60 22.66
CA ALA A 551 -23.60 -17.20 22.31
C ALA A 551 -22.66 -16.74 21.18
N MET A 552 -21.36 -17.07 21.27
CA MET A 552 -20.40 -16.79 20.20
C MET A 552 -20.70 -17.57 18.91
N GLY A 553 -21.22 -18.80 18.99
CA GLY A 553 -21.64 -19.55 17.80
C GLY A 553 -22.80 -18.87 17.06
N TRP A 554 -23.78 -18.36 17.80
CA TRP A 554 -24.90 -17.63 17.19
C TRP A 554 -24.48 -16.26 16.64
N THR A 555 -23.55 -15.53 17.27
CA THR A 555 -23.02 -14.28 16.67
C THR A 555 -22.12 -14.55 15.46
N ASN A 556 -21.37 -15.66 15.46
CA ASN A 556 -20.58 -16.11 14.30
C ASN A 556 -21.43 -16.39 13.05
N MET A 557 -22.74 -16.61 13.21
CA MET A 557 -23.68 -16.72 12.08
C MET A 557 -23.66 -15.49 11.16
N LEU A 558 -23.37 -14.30 11.72
CA LEU A 558 -23.25 -13.06 10.95
C LEU A 558 -22.16 -13.12 9.87
N TYR A 559 -21.12 -13.95 10.02
CA TYR A 559 -20.10 -14.18 9.00
C TYR A 559 -20.71 -14.58 7.65
N TYR A 560 -21.73 -15.43 7.65
CA TYR A 560 -22.32 -15.97 6.43
C TYR A 560 -23.20 -14.96 5.67
N THR A 561 -23.58 -13.85 6.30
CA THR A 561 -24.30 -12.75 5.61
C THR A 561 -23.49 -12.14 4.46
N ARG A 562 -22.16 -12.23 4.53
CA ARG A 562 -21.20 -11.75 3.50
C ARG A 562 -21.46 -12.32 2.11
N GLY A 563 -22.07 -13.51 2.00
CA GLY A 563 -22.41 -14.13 0.71
C GLY A 563 -23.52 -13.42 -0.07
N PHE A 564 -24.33 -12.60 0.59
CA PHE A 564 -25.37 -11.77 -0.04
C PHE A 564 -24.88 -10.33 -0.16
N GLN A 565 -25.10 -9.69 -1.31
CA GLN A 565 -24.56 -8.34 -1.56
C GLN A 565 -25.11 -7.27 -0.61
N GLN A 566 -26.43 -7.20 -0.43
CA GLN A 566 -27.04 -6.20 0.46
C GLN A 566 -26.65 -6.44 1.93
N MET A 567 -26.91 -7.66 2.44
CA MET A 567 -26.60 -7.99 3.84
C MET A 567 -25.10 -7.92 4.15
N GLY A 568 -24.23 -8.31 3.22
CA GLY A 568 -22.78 -8.22 3.37
C GLY A 568 -22.26 -6.79 3.47
N ILE A 569 -22.85 -5.83 2.75
CA ILE A 569 -22.53 -4.41 2.87
C ILE A 569 -22.92 -3.88 4.27
N TYR A 570 -24.12 -4.22 4.75
CA TYR A 570 -24.55 -3.85 6.11
C TYR A 570 -23.70 -4.52 7.21
N ALA A 571 -23.29 -5.78 7.02
CA ALA A 571 -22.43 -6.48 7.97
C ALA A 571 -21.04 -5.82 8.10
N VAL A 572 -20.43 -5.40 6.98
CA VAL A 572 -19.18 -4.61 6.96
C VAL A 572 -19.34 -3.27 7.71
N MET A 573 -20.49 -2.62 7.55
CA MET A 573 -20.79 -1.35 8.23
C MET A 573 -20.91 -1.53 9.75
N ILE A 574 -21.62 -2.57 10.20
CA ILE A 574 -21.74 -2.93 11.62
C ILE A 574 -20.38 -3.33 12.22
N GLU A 575 -19.60 -4.13 11.50
CA GLU A 575 -18.25 -4.58 11.88
C GLU A 575 -17.32 -3.40 12.19
N LYS A 576 -17.18 -2.46 11.25
CA LYS A 576 -16.37 -1.24 11.47
C LYS A 576 -17.01 -0.29 12.49
N MET A 577 -18.34 -0.21 12.51
CA MET A 577 -19.18 0.43 13.51
C MET A 577 -18.71 0.15 14.94
N ILE A 578 -18.74 -1.14 15.27
CA ILE A 578 -18.39 -1.67 16.59
C ILE A 578 -16.89 -1.50 16.88
N LEU A 579 -16.01 -1.92 15.96
CA LEU A 579 -14.56 -1.94 16.25
C LEU A 579 -13.93 -0.56 16.41
N ARG A 580 -14.42 0.47 15.71
CA ARG A 580 -13.84 1.82 15.77
C ARG A 580 -14.53 2.72 16.77
N ASP A 581 -15.85 2.76 16.74
CA ASP A 581 -16.60 3.81 17.42
C ASP A 581 -17.10 3.32 18.78
N LEU A 582 -17.61 2.08 18.87
CA LEU A 582 -18.01 1.49 20.15
C LEU A 582 -16.80 1.33 21.09
N CYS A 583 -15.59 1.03 20.60
CA CYS A 583 -14.40 0.96 21.47
C CYS A 583 -14.03 2.32 22.09
N ARG A 584 -14.20 3.44 21.37
CA ARG A 584 -13.98 4.80 21.91
C ARG A 584 -15.05 5.17 22.93
N PHE A 585 -16.31 4.85 22.60
CA PHE A 585 -17.46 5.00 23.49
C PHE A 585 -17.28 4.21 24.80
N MET A 586 -16.90 2.93 24.72
CA MET A 586 -16.71 2.06 25.88
C MET A 586 -15.57 2.54 26.78
N PHE A 587 -14.52 3.16 26.24
CA PHE A 587 -13.47 3.78 27.06
C PHE A 587 -14.03 4.91 27.93
N VAL A 588 -14.77 5.85 27.32
CA VAL A 588 -15.43 6.95 28.05
C VAL A 588 -16.42 6.39 29.06
N TYR A 589 -17.27 5.47 28.64
CA TYR A 589 -18.27 4.81 29.49
C TYR A 589 -17.65 4.12 30.72
N VAL A 590 -16.55 3.38 30.56
CA VAL A 590 -15.87 2.69 31.67
C VAL A 590 -15.26 3.68 32.67
N VAL A 591 -14.76 4.83 32.23
CA VAL A 591 -14.29 5.90 33.13
C VAL A 591 -15.44 6.46 33.97
N PHE A 592 -16.59 6.74 33.36
CA PHE A 592 -17.79 7.16 34.08
C PHE A 592 -18.32 6.08 35.02
N LEU A 593 -18.47 4.84 34.54
CA LEU A 593 -18.94 3.71 35.34
C LEU A 593 -18.06 3.49 36.56
N PHE A 594 -16.73 3.45 36.41
CA PHE A 594 -15.81 3.25 37.53
C PHE A 594 -15.83 4.43 38.51
N GLY A 595 -15.82 5.69 38.03
CA GLY A 595 -15.83 6.87 38.89
C GLY A 595 -17.13 7.01 39.70
N PHE A 596 -18.28 6.74 39.10
CA PHE A 596 -19.55 6.73 39.84
C PHE A 596 -19.69 5.49 40.73
N SER A 597 -19.13 4.33 40.35
CA SER A 597 -19.09 3.14 41.22
C SER A 597 -18.27 3.36 42.49
N THR A 598 -17.11 4.02 42.40
CA THR A 598 -16.32 4.34 43.60
C THR A 598 -17.06 5.33 44.49
N ALA A 599 -17.67 6.37 43.92
CA ALA A 599 -18.45 7.36 44.67
C ALA A 599 -19.68 6.74 45.37
N VAL A 600 -20.39 5.82 44.70
CA VAL A 600 -21.48 5.07 45.32
C VAL A 600 -20.95 4.15 46.43
N VAL A 601 -19.89 3.37 46.19
CA VAL A 601 -19.31 2.49 47.24
C VAL A 601 -18.83 3.28 48.46
N THR A 602 -18.30 4.49 48.30
CA THR A 602 -17.94 5.33 49.47
C THR A 602 -19.13 5.85 50.27
N LEU A 603 -20.36 5.81 49.72
CA LEU A 603 -21.60 6.06 50.47
C LEU A 603 -22.15 4.79 51.14
N ILE A 604 -21.59 3.62 50.83
CA ILE A 604 -21.85 2.36 51.52
C ILE A 604 -20.83 2.23 52.66
N GLU A 605 -21.08 2.92 53.77
CA GLU A 605 -20.32 2.62 54.99
C GLU A 605 -20.58 1.18 55.42
N ASP A 606 -19.53 0.46 55.81
CA ASP A 606 -19.64 -0.90 56.35
C ASP A 606 -20.58 -0.86 57.56
N GLY A 607 -21.78 -1.44 57.41
CA GLY A 607 -22.76 -1.54 58.48
C GLY A 607 -22.13 -2.18 59.71
N LYS A 608 -21.89 -1.34 60.73
CA LYS A 608 -21.27 -1.61 62.03
C LYS A 608 -20.71 -3.01 62.24
N ASN A 609 -19.39 -3.06 62.42
CA ASN A 609 -18.75 -4.07 63.26
C ASN A 609 -19.27 -3.96 64.71
N ASP A 610 -20.47 -4.46 64.99
CA ASP A 610 -20.90 -4.81 66.34
C ASP A 610 -20.17 -6.09 66.76
N SER A 611 -18.85 -5.94 66.93
CA SER A 611 -17.98 -6.92 67.59
C SER A 611 -18.33 -6.96 69.08
N VAL A 612 -19.44 -7.62 69.41
CA VAL A 612 -19.72 -8.06 70.79
C VAL A 612 -18.57 -9.00 71.19
N PRO A 613 -17.82 -8.71 72.27
CA PRO A 613 -16.80 -9.63 72.76
C PRO A 613 -17.49 -10.93 73.18
N ALA A 614 -17.11 -12.05 72.57
CA ALA A 614 -17.66 -13.35 72.91
C ALA A 614 -17.13 -13.81 74.28
N GLU A 615 -17.89 -13.57 75.34
CA GLU A 615 -17.69 -14.31 76.59
C GLU A 615 -18.03 -15.79 76.39
N SER A 616 -17.29 -16.63 77.11
CA SER A 616 -17.17 -18.06 76.84
C SER A 616 -18.32 -18.89 77.45
N SER A 617 -19.03 -19.64 76.61
CA SER A 617 -19.58 -20.94 77.03
C SER A 617 -19.73 -21.91 75.85
N PRO A 618 -19.34 -23.20 75.99
CA PRO A 618 -19.62 -24.21 74.98
C PRO A 618 -21.01 -24.83 75.23
N HIS A 619 -21.74 -25.18 74.16
CA HIS A 619 -22.40 -26.49 73.95
C HIS A 619 -23.62 -26.47 72.97
N ARG A 620 -23.64 -27.52 72.12
CA ARG A 620 -24.76 -28.15 71.37
C ARG A 620 -24.99 -27.80 69.90
N TRP A 621 -24.47 -28.72 69.07
CA TRP A 621 -25.06 -29.28 67.85
C TRP A 621 -26.50 -28.88 67.47
N ARG A 622 -26.63 -28.22 66.31
CA ARG A 622 -27.74 -28.43 65.35
C ARG A 622 -27.24 -28.20 63.92
N GLY A 623 -27.86 -28.92 62.97
CA GLY A 623 -27.30 -29.12 61.62
C GLY A 623 -27.38 -27.92 60.67
N PRO A 624 -26.75 -28.00 59.48
CA PRO A 624 -26.65 -26.90 58.52
C PRO A 624 -27.97 -26.67 57.77
N GLY A 625 -28.91 -26.00 58.43
CA GLY A 625 -30.04 -25.33 57.78
C GLY A 625 -29.59 -24.01 57.13
N CYS A 626 -30.14 -23.72 55.96
CA CYS A 626 -29.92 -22.55 55.11
C CYS A 626 -29.39 -21.27 55.82
N ARG A 627 -28.14 -20.89 55.55
CA ARG A 627 -27.70 -19.50 55.73
C ARG A 627 -28.42 -18.64 54.69
N SER A 628 -29.03 -17.54 55.13
CA SER A 628 -29.62 -16.52 54.27
C SER A 628 -28.54 -15.90 53.38
N ALA A 629 -28.87 -15.74 52.09
CA ALA A 629 -28.00 -15.11 51.11
C ALA A 629 -28.10 -13.57 51.17
N HIS A 630 -27.86 -12.97 52.34
CA HIS A 630 -27.48 -11.56 52.40
C HIS A 630 -26.01 -11.46 51.96
N SER A 631 -25.82 -11.46 50.64
CA SER A 631 -24.52 -11.15 50.05
C SER A 631 -24.15 -9.72 50.47
N SER A 632 -23.00 -9.54 51.10
CA SER A 632 -22.44 -8.21 51.33
C SER A 632 -22.28 -7.53 49.97
N TYR A 633 -22.94 -6.38 49.79
CA TYR A 633 -22.88 -5.57 48.57
C TYR A 633 -21.61 -4.71 48.50
N ASN A 634 -20.72 -4.84 49.49
CA ASN A 634 -19.65 -3.89 49.81
C ASN A 634 -18.40 -4.08 48.91
N SER A 635 -18.60 -4.62 47.71
CA SER A 635 -17.56 -4.74 46.68
C SER A 635 -17.77 -3.70 45.57
N LEU A 636 -16.67 -3.08 45.14
CA LEU A 636 -16.63 -2.26 43.92
C LEU A 636 -17.17 -3.01 42.70
N TYR A 637 -17.03 -4.34 42.66
CA TYR A 637 -17.54 -5.16 41.56
C TYR A 637 -19.07 -5.28 41.56
N SER A 638 -19.71 -5.50 42.71
CA SER A 638 -21.18 -5.60 42.79
C SER A 638 -21.83 -4.27 42.45
N THR A 639 -21.35 -3.16 43.01
CA THR A 639 -21.90 -1.82 42.73
C THR A 639 -21.69 -1.40 41.27
N CYS A 640 -20.55 -1.77 40.67
CA CYS A 640 -20.30 -1.57 39.23
C CYS A 640 -21.28 -2.37 38.36
N LEU A 641 -21.60 -3.61 38.73
CA LEU A 641 -22.62 -4.39 38.03
C LEU A 641 -24.03 -3.81 38.18
N GLU A 642 -24.43 -3.33 39.37
CA GLU A 642 -25.74 -2.70 39.56
C GLU A 642 -25.86 -1.39 38.77
N LEU A 643 -24.86 -0.52 38.80
CA LEU A 643 -24.83 0.70 37.98
C LEU A 643 -24.85 0.38 36.48
N PHE A 644 -24.15 -0.67 36.04
CA PHE A 644 -24.23 -1.15 34.66
C PHE A 644 -25.66 -1.59 34.29
N LYS A 645 -26.34 -2.38 35.15
CA LYS A 645 -27.76 -2.74 34.95
C LYS A 645 -28.67 -1.50 34.89
N PHE A 646 -28.45 -0.51 35.75
CA PHE A 646 -29.19 0.76 35.70
C PHE A 646 -29.06 1.46 34.33
N THR A 647 -27.87 1.48 33.72
CA THR A 647 -27.71 2.09 32.37
C THR A 647 -28.39 1.32 31.24
N ILE A 648 -28.67 0.03 31.42
CA ILE A 648 -29.47 -0.77 30.47
C ILE A 648 -30.98 -0.61 30.74
N GLY A 649 -31.37 -0.10 31.91
CA GLY A 649 -32.77 -0.03 32.36
C GLY A 649 -33.25 -1.26 33.12
N MET A 650 -32.33 -2.10 33.61
CA MET A 650 -32.61 -3.33 34.39
C MET A 650 -32.09 -3.23 35.84
N GLY A 651 -31.87 -2.02 36.36
CA GLY A 651 -31.40 -1.80 37.72
C GLY A 651 -32.57 -1.71 38.71
N ASP A 652 -32.55 -2.56 39.73
CA ASP A 652 -33.58 -2.56 40.78
C ASP A 652 -33.23 -1.55 41.89
N LEU A 653 -34.19 -0.69 42.24
CA LEU A 653 -34.02 0.31 43.30
C LEU A 653 -34.07 -0.29 44.72
N GLU A 654 -34.30 -1.60 44.88
CA GLU A 654 -34.35 -2.31 46.18
C GLU A 654 -33.05 -2.16 46.99
N PHE A 655 -31.93 -1.83 46.33
CA PHE A 655 -30.66 -1.53 47.00
C PHE A 655 -30.69 -0.24 47.83
N THR A 656 -31.69 0.64 47.66
CA THR A 656 -31.74 1.98 48.28
C THR A 656 -32.20 2.03 49.74
N GLU A 657 -32.70 0.93 50.30
CA GLU A 657 -33.30 0.96 51.63
C GLU A 657 -32.26 1.03 52.77
N ASN A 658 -31.01 0.64 52.53
CA ASN A 658 -29.99 0.42 53.56
C ASN A 658 -28.94 1.55 53.73
N TYR A 659 -29.20 2.77 53.23
CA TYR A 659 -28.25 3.89 53.32
C TYR A 659 -28.62 4.96 54.33
N ASP A 660 -27.62 5.54 54.99
CA ASP A 660 -27.79 6.71 55.86
C ASP A 660 -28.02 8.00 55.05
N PHE A 661 -27.31 8.18 53.93
CA PHE A 661 -27.38 9.39 53.08
C PHE A 661 -28.24 9.20 51.80
N LYS A 662 -29.48 8.70 51.97
CA LYS A 662 -30.40 8.37 50.86
C LYS A 662 -30.57 9.49 49.82
N ALA A 663 -30.68 10.74 50.26
CA ALA A 663 -30.83 11.89 49.36
C ALA A 663 -29.59 12.10 48.45
N VAL A 664 -28.37 11.95 49.00
CA VAL A 664 -27.12 12.09 48.23
C VAL A 664 -26.99 10.96 47.22
N PHE A 665 -27.31 9.73 47.62
CA PHE A 665 -27.33 8.57 46.73
C PHE A 665 -28.28 8.79 45.53
N ILE A 666 -29.53 9.23 45.78
CA ILE A 666 -30.53 9.44 44.71
C ILE A 666 -30.08 10.55 43.76
N ILE A 667 -29.52 11.64 44.28
CA ILE A 667 -28.99 12.74 43.44
C ILE A 667 -27.80 12.26 42.59
N LEU A 668 -26.89 11.46 43.17
CA LEU A 668 -25.73 10.91 42.46
C LEU A 668 -26.16 9.91 41.38
N LEU A 669 -27.14 9.06 41.65
CA LEU A 669 -27.71 8.11 40.68
C LEU A 669 -28.45 8.84 39.55
N LEU A 670 -29.24 9.87 39.86
CA LEU A 670 -29.93 10.69 38.87
C LEU A 670 -28.93 11.45 37.98
N ALA A 671 -27.90 12.05 38.58
CA ALA A 671 -26.82 12.70 37.85
C ALA A 671 -26.06 11.70 36.95
N TYR A 672 -25.78 10.49 37.44
CA TYR A 672 -25.19 9.41 36.65
C TYR A 672 -26.07 9.04 35.44
N VAL A 673 -27.36 8.77 35.65
CA VAL A 673 -28.30 8.40 34.57
C VAL A 673 -28.45 9.53 33.55
N ILE A 674 -28.56 10.79 33.99
CA ILE A 674 -28.67 11.95 33.09
C ILE A 674 -27.37 12.14 32.30
N LEU A 675 -26.21 12.17 32.96
CA LEU A 675 -24.92 12.37 32.30
C LEU A 675 -24.58 11.23 31.36
N THR A 676 -24.82 9.98 31.76
CA THR A 676 -24.65 8.83 30.87
C THR A 676 -25.62 8.92 29.70
N TYR A 677 -26.93 9.03 29.91
CA TYR A 677 -27.89 9.07 28.79
C TYR A 677 -27.62 10.21 27.80
N ILE A 678 -27.36 11.43 28.28
CA ILE A 678 -27.10 12.61 27.44
C ILE A 678 -25.74 12.52 26.72
N LEU A 679 -24.66 12.15 27.42
CA LEU A 679 -23.33 12.09 26.78
C LEU A 679 -23.20 10.88 25.87
N LEU A 680 -23.71 9.71 26.28
CA LEU A 680 -23.58 8.46 25.53
C LEU A 680 -24.40 8.51 24.24
N LEU A 681 -25.67 8.91 24.27
CA LEU A 681 -26.48 8.96 23.03
C LEU A 681 -25.97 10.02 22.06
N ASN A 682 -25.71 11.25 22.52
CA ASN A 682 -25.30 12.32 21.61
C ASN A 682 -23.92 12.06 20.98
N MET A 683 -22.96 11.54 21.73
CA MET A 683 -21.65 11.16 21.16
C MET A 683 -21.74 9.92 20.27
N LEU A 684 -22.54 8.91 20.64
CA LEU A 684 -22.71 7.71 19.83
C LEU A 684 -23.40 8.04 18.50
N ILE A 685 -24.49 8.82 18.50
CA ILE A 685 -25.23 9.21 17.29
C ILE A 685 -24.34 10.07 16.38
N ALA A 686 -23.59 11.04 16.92
CA ALA A 686 -22.68 11.87 16.14
C ALA A 686 -21.57 11.04 15.46
N LEU A 687 -20.86 10.20 16.24
CA LEU A 687 -19.79 9.35 15.73
C LEU A 687 -20.33 8.32 14.71
N MET A 688 -21.45 7.66 15.01
CA MET A 688 -22.08 6.72 14.07
C MET A 688 -22.56 7.41 12.80
N GLY A 689 -23.10 8.62 12.86
CA GLY A 689 -23.61 9.36 11.69
C GLY A 689 -22.50 9.69 10.69
N GLU A 690 -21.41 10.31 11.15
CA GLU A 690 -20.23 10.58 10.31
C GLU A 690 -19.62 9.29 9.76
N THR A 691 -19.50 8.27 10.62
CA THR A 691 -18.95 6.97 10.26
C THR A 691 -19.79 6.28 9.18
N VAL A 692 -21.12 6.22 9.33
CA VAL A 692 -22.01 5.55 8.37
C VAL A 692 -21.92 6.25 7.01
N ASN A 693 -21.94 7.58 6.96
CA ASN A 693 -21.84 8.31 5.69
C ASN A 693 -20.52 8.03 4.95
N LYS A 694 -19.38 8.06 5.66
CA LYS A 694 -18.08 7.75 5.06
C LYS A 694 -17.93 6.27 4.69
N ILE A 695 -18.34 5.37 5.59
CA ILE A 695 -18.23 3.93 5.36
C ILE A 695 -19.20 3.46 4.27
N ALA A 696 -20.38 4.05 4.10
CA ALA A 696 -21.32 3.66 3.05
C ALA A 696 -20.66 3.68 1.65
N GLN A 697 -19.84 4.70 1.37
CA GLN A 697 -19.09 4.81 0.11
C GLN A 697 -17.99 3.73 -0.01
N GLU A 698 -17.15 3.55 1.02
CA GLU A 698 -16.06 2.56 1.01
C GLU A 698 -16.55 1.09 1.13
N SER A 699 -17.72 0.87 1.75
CA SER A 699 -18.23 -0.44 2.20
C SER A 699 -18.40 -1.44 1.07
N LYS A 700 -18.80 -0.98 -0.12
CA LYS A 700 -18.96 -1.82 -1.31
C LYS A 700 -17.62 -2.40 -1.77
N ASN A 701 -16.55 -1.63 -1.68
CA ASN A 701 -15.20 -2.06 -2.08
C ASN A 701 -14.60 -2.97 -1.00
N ILE A 702 -14.83 -2.67 0.28
CA ILE A 702 -14.44 -3.51 1.42
C ILE A 702 -15.19 -4.85 1.39
N TRP A 703 -16.49 -4.87 1.08
CA TRP A 703 -17.27 -6.09 0.91
C TRP A 703 -16.72 -6.95 -0.24
N LYS A 704 -16.36 -6.35 -1.38
CA LYS A 704 -15.66 -7.07 -2.46
C LYS A 704 -14.33 -7.66 -2.00
N LEU A 705 -13.55 -6.94 -1.18
CA LEU A 705 -12.31 -7.46 -0.59
C LEU A 705 -12.56 -8.62 0.38
N GLN A 706 -13.55 -8.53 1.27
CA GLN A 706 -13.93 -9.63 2.16
C GLN A 706 -14.39 -10.86 1.36
N ARG A 707 -15.20 -10.66 0.32
CA ARG A 707 -15.63 -11.73 -0.60
C ARG A 707 -14.45 -12.34 -1.36
N ALA A 708 -13.47 -11.54 -1.78
CA ALA A 708 -12.24 -12.04 -2.38
C ALA A 708 -11.42 -12.90 -1.41
N ILE A 709 -11.26 -12.46 -0.16
CA ILE A 709 -10.61 -13.26 0.90
C ILE A 709 -11.35 -14.59 1.09
N THR A 710 -12.69 -14.58 1.17
CA THR A 710 -13.50 -15.81 1.28
C THR A 710 -13.32 -16.76 0.09
N ILE A 711 -13.23 -16.24 -1.15
CA ILE A 711 -12.94 -17.04 -2.35
C ILE A 711 -11.57 -17.72 -2.21
N LEU A 712 -10.54 -16.96 -1.85
CA LEU A 712 -9.16 -17.45 -1.75
C LEU A 712 -8.97 -18.45 -0.60
N ASP A 713 -9.57 -18.19 0.56
CA ASP A 713 -9.54 -19.10 1.71
C ASP A 713 -10.29 -20.41 1.39
N THR A 714 -11.38 -20.34 0.60
CA THR A 714 -12.06 -21.54 0.05
C THR A 714 -11.17 -22.31 -0.93
N GLU A 715 -10.49 -21.63 -1.87
CA GLU A 715 -9.55 -22.25 -2.81
C GLU A 715 -8.31 -22.87 -2.14
N LYS A 716 -7.89 -22.31 -1.00
CA LYS A 716 -6.82 -22.85 -0.16
C LYS A 716 -7.22 -24.08 0.64
N SER A 717 -8.51 -24.26 0.93
CA SER A 717 -9.03 -25.45 1.60
C SER A 717 -8.98 -26.70 0.72
N PHE A 718 -9.07 -26.57 -0.62
CA PHE A 718 -9.04 -27.72 -1.51
C PHE A 718 -7.66 -28.37 -1.66
N LEU A 719 -7.67 -29.70 -1.82
CA LEU A 719 -6.51 -30.46 -2.29
C LEU A 719 -6.02 -29.93 -3.64
N LYS A 720 -4.69 -29.93 -3.82
CA LYS A 720 -4.02 -29.38 -5.03
C LYS A 720 -4.54 -29.93 -6.36
N CYS A 721 -5.02 -31.18 -6.40
CA CYS A 721 -5.61 -31.77 -7.60
C CYS A 721 -6.93 -31.09 -7.99
N MET A 722 -7.81 -30.81 -7.02
CA MET A 722 -9.09 -30.14 -7.26
C MET A 722 -8.90 -28.69 -7.73
N ARG A 723 -7.87 -27.99 -7.22
CA ARG A 723 -7.56 -26.62 -7.68
C ARG A 723 -7.27 -26.54 -9.18
N LYS A 724 -6.62 -27.56 -9.77
CA LYS A 724 -6.39 -27.63 -11.22
C LYS A 724 -7.69 -27.78 -12.02
N ALA A 725 -8.67 -28.53 -11.51
CA ALA A 725 -9.96 -28.73 -12.17
C ALA A 725 -10.86 -27.47 -12.13
N PHE A 726 -10.73 -26.65 -11.08
CA PHE A 726 -11.47 -25.40 -10.93
C PHE A 726 -10.71 -24.15 -11.42
N ARG A 727 -9.63 -24.31 -12.18
CA ARG A 727 -8.92 -23.17 -12.79
C ARG A 727 -9.87 -22.38 -13.71
N SER A 728 -9.85 -21.06 -13.60
CA SER A 728 -10.56 -20.15 -14.51
C SER A 728 -9.67 -19.82 -15.72
N GLY A 729 -10.31 -19.42 -16.83
CA GLY A 729 -9.66 -19.19 -18.12
C GLY A 729 -9.50 -20.44 -18.98
N LYS A 730 -9.08 -20.25 -20.23
CA LYS A 730 -8.79 -21.29 -21.22
C LYS A 730 -7.33 -21.18 -21.65
N LEU A 731 -6.71 -22.30 -22.02
CA LEU A 731 -5.42 -22.30 -22.70
C LEU A 731 -5.64 -21.93 -24.17
N LEU A 732 -5.06 -20.81 -24.62
CA LEU A 732 -5.18 -20.31 -25.98
C LEU A 732 -3.78 -20.04 -26.58
N GLN A 733 -3.64 -20.24 -27.89
CA GLN A 733 -2.48 -19.75 -28.64
C GLN A 733 -2.70 -18.27 -28.93
N VAL A 734 -1.79 -17.42 -28.47
CA VAL A 734 -1.94 -15.95 -28.56
C VAL A 734 -1.03 -15.35 -29.65
N GLY A 735 0.03 -16.06 -30.01
CA GLY A 735 0.98 -15.65 -31.05
C GLY A 735 2.18 -16.60 -31.11
N TYR A 736 3.32 -16.04 -31.50
CA TYR A 736 4.61 -16.72 -31.50
C TYR A 736 5.56 -16.03 -30.52
N THR A 737 6.36 -16.82 -29.81
CA THR A 737 7.52 -16.32 -29.08
C THR A 737 8.62 -15.89 -30.06
N PRO A 738 9.59 -15.05 -29.64
CA PRO A 738 10.73 -14.69 -30.49
C PRO A 738 11.59 -15.90 -30.93
N ASP A 739 11.50 -17.04 -30.23
CA ASP A 739 12.08 -18.33 -30.65
C ASP A 739 11.35 -18.99 -31.84
N GLY A 740 10.26 -18.40 -32.35
CA GLY A 740 9.39 -18.98 -33.37
C GLY A 740 8.48 -20.11 -32.87
N LYS A 741 8.35 -20.32 -31.55
CA LYS A 741 7.47 -21.33 -30.95
C LYS A 741 6.08 -20.74 -30.66
N ASP A 742 5.05 -21.55 -30.76
CA ASP A 742 3.68 -21.16 -30.36
C ASP A 742 3.63 -20.68 -28.89
N ASP A 743 3.09 -19.48 -28.65
CA ASP A 743 2.89 -18.93 -27.30
C ASP A 743 1.50 -19.31 -26.78
N TYR A 744 1.46 -20.35 -25.93
CA TYR A 744 0.24 -20.83 -25.28
C TYR A 744 0.09 -20.27 -23.86
N ARG A 745 -1.00 -19.53 -23.62
CA ARG A 745 -1.26 -18.88 -22.32
C ARG A 745 -2.63 -19.19 -21.77
N TRP A 746 -2.73 -19.12 -20.44
CA TRP A 746 -4.01 -19.22 -19.73
C TRP A 746 -4.68 -17.86 -19.74
N CYS A 747 -5.59 -17.66 -20.69
CA CYS A 747 -6.28 -16.40 -20.88
C CYS A 747 -7.70 -16.46 -20.30
N PHE A 748 -8.12 -15.35 -19.70
CA PHE A 748 -9.49 -15.12 -19.24
C PHE A 748 -10.20 -14.18 -20.21
N ARG A 749 -11.29 -14.64 -20.82
CA ARG A 749 -12.13 -13.84 -21.70
C ARG A 749 -13.01 -12.91 -20.87
N VAL A 750 -13.00 -11.62 -21.19
CA VAL A 750 -13.86 -10.59 -20.64
C VAL A 750 -14.53 -9.87 -21.81
N ASP A 751 -15.85 -10.00 -21.89
CA ASP A 751 -16.63 -9.24 -22.86
C ASP A 751 -16.89 -7.85 -22.27
N GLU A 752 -16.32 -6.85 -22.92
CA GLU A 752 -16.40 -5.43 -22.59
C GLU A 752 -17.38 -4.75 -23.57
N VAL A 753 -18.12 -3.75 -23.10
CA VAL A 753 -18.99 -2.93 -23.95
C VAL A 753 -18.62 -1.48 -23.74
N ASN A 754 -18.02 -0.85 -24.76
CA ASN A 754 -17.64 0.56 -24.71
C ASN A 754 -18.25 1.35 -25.86
N TRP A 755 -19.13 2.30 -25.50
CA TRP A 755 -19.79 3.19 -26.45
C TRP A 755 -18.94 4.41 -26.85
N THR A 756 -17.69 4.53 -26.39
CA THR A 756 -16.80 5.66 -26.73
C THR A 756 -15.60 5.31 -27.61
N THR A 757 -15.11 4.06 -27.60
CA THR A 757 -13.92 3.63 -28.36
C THR A 757 -14.27 2.59 -29.41
N TRP A 758 -14.49 3.03 -30.65
CA TRP A 758 -15.02 2.18 -31.73
C TRP A 758 -13.99 1.69 -32.75
N ASN A 759 -12.83 2.36 -32.87
CA ASN A 759 -11.92 2.21 -34.03
C ASN A 759 -10.42 2.08 -33.69
N THR A 760 -10.05 1.77 -32.44
CA THR A 760 -8.63 1.72 -32.00
C THR A 760 -7.98 0.32 -32.04
N ASN A 761 -8.72 -0.71 -32.44
CA ASN A 761 -8.35 -2.11 -32.19
C ASN A 761 -7.41 -2.68 -33.28
N VAL A 762 -6.16 -2.22 -33.28
CA VAL A 762 -5.09 -2.74 -34.16
C VAL A 762 -4.50 -4.03 -33.56
N GLY A 763 -5.33 -5.07 -33.42
CA GLY A 763 -4.94 -6.23 -32.61
C GLY A 763 -5.75 -7.52 -32.75
N ILE A 764 -6.87 -7.50 -33.48
CA ILE A 764 -7.87 -8.58 -33.56
C ILE A 764 -7.23 -9.95 -33.86
N ILE A 765 -7.53 -10.96 -33.02
CA ILE A 765 -7.09 -12.36 -33.21
C ILE A 765 -8.07 -13.13 -34.10
N ASN A 766 -9.37 -12.92 -33.92
CA ASN A 766 -10.48 -13.56 -34.61
C ASN A 766 -11.35 -12.50 -35.28
N GLU A 767 -11.53 -12.59 -36.59
CA GLU A 767 -12.33 -11.61 -37.37
C GLU A 767 -13.82 -11.63 -36.99
N ASP A 768 -14.32 -12.79 -36.52
CA ASP A 768 -15.73 -13.01 -36.16
C ASP A 768 -15.91 -13.46 -34.71
N PRO A 769 -17.06 -13.16 -34.07
CA PRO A 769 -17.42 -13.68 -32.74
C PRO A 769 -17.81 -15.17 -32.74
N GLY A 770 -17.85 -15.82 -33.90
CA GLY A 770 -18.16 -17.25 -34.04
C GLY A 770 -17.07 -18.14 -33.44
N ASN A 771 -17.47 -19.20 -32.73
CA ASN A 771 -16.54 -20.13 -32.09
C ASN A 771 -15.86 -21.04 -33.14
N CYS A 772 -14.81 -20.54 -33.79
CA CYS A 772 -14.03 -21.23 -34.82
C CYS A 772 -13.14 -22.35 -34.26
N GLU A 773 -13.75 -23.34 -33.61
CA GLU A 773 -13.12 -24.62 -33.25
C GLU A 773 -12.80 -25.44 -34.52
N GLY A 774 -11.75 -25.04 -35.25
CA GLY A 774 -11.26 -25.80 -36.41
C GLY A 774 -10.33 -25.07 -37.38
N ILE A 775 -10.30 -23.73 -37.38
CA ILE A 775 -9.55 -22.97 -38.40
C ILE A 775 -8.23 -22.45 -37.83
N LYS A 776 -7.16 -23.23 -38.00
CA LYS A 776 -5.78 -22.70 -37.93
C LYS A 776 -5.56 -21.76 -39.12
N ARG A 777 -5.68 -20.44 -38.92
CA ARG A 777 -5.27 -19.43 -39.90
C ARG A 777 -3.94 -18.80 -39.49
N THR A 778 -2.96 -18.94 -40.35
CA THR A 778 -1.69 -18.19 -40.31
C THR A 778 -1.94 -16.69 -40.39
N LEU A 779 -1.30 -15.92 -39.52
CA LEU A 779 -1.24 -14.45 -39.58
C LEU A 779 -0.53 -14.00 -40.86
N SER A 780 -1.27 -13.85 -41.97
CA SER A 780 -0.73 -13.39 -43.25
C SER A 780 -0.63 -11.86 -43.33
N PHE A 781 0.28 -11.27 -42.55
CA PHE A 781 0.70 -9.88 -42.75
C PHE A 781 1.63 -9.78 -43.97
N SER A 782 1.09 -9.41 -45.12
CA SER A 782 1.89 -8.97 -46.28
C SER A 782 1.65 -7.49 -46.59
N LEU A 783 2.36 -6.61 -45.88
CA LEU A 783 2.40 -5.18 -46.20
C LEU A 783 3.30 -4.96 -47.42
N ARG A 784 2.72 -5.09 -48.62
CA ARG A 784 3.38 -4.69 -49.87
C ARG A 784 3.32 -3.17 -49.98
N SER A 785 4.45 -2.49 -49.75
CA SER A 785 4.55 -1.04 -49.89
C SER A 785 4.28 -0.61 -51.34
N SER A 786 3.12 0.02 -51.59
CA SER A 786 2.80 0.68 -52.85
C SER A 786 3.18 2.16 -52.77
N ARG A 787 4.35 2.50 -53.33
CA ARG A 787 4.62 3.88 -53.77
C ARG A 787 3.54 4.29 -54.78
N ALA A 788 2.77 5.34 -54.46
CA ALA A 788 1.89 6.01 -55.40
C ALA A 788 2.35 7.46 -55.58
N SER A 789 3.16 7.69 -56.61
CA SER A 789 3.33 9.03 -57.20
C SER A 789 2.01 9.43 -57.85
N GLY A 790 1.50 10.63 -57.56
CA GLY A 790 0.16 11.05 -58.00
C GLY A 790 0.08 11.47 -59.47
N VAL A 791 -1.14 11.80 -59.90
CA VAL A 791 -1.51 13.00 -60.68
C VAL A 791 -3.04 13.17 -60.60
N SER A 792 -3.47 14.43 -60.66
CA SER A 792 -4.85 14.92 -60.53
C SER A 792 -5.77 14.63 -61.72
N HIS A 793 -7.10 14.64 -61.51
CA HIS A 793 -8.01 15.61 -62.16
C HIS A 793 -9.45 15.62 -61.58
N LEU A 794 -10.11 16.78 -61.68
CA LEU A 794 -11.52 17.03 -61.29
C LEU A 794 -12.49 16.46 -62.33
N HIS A 795 -13.68 15.97 -61.93
CA HIS A 795 -14.92 16.79 -61.90
C HIS A 795 -16.21 15.98 -61.56
N THR A 796 -17.01 16.53 -60.64
CA THR A 796 -18.49 16.49 -60.54
C THR A 796 -19.32 15.52 -61.43
N ARG A 797 -20.14 14.66 -60.80
CA ARG A 797 -21.62 14.82 -60.86
C ARG A 797 -22.43 14.03 -59.82
N SER A 798 -23.56 14.64 -59.51
CA SER A 798 -24.69 14.26 -58.65
C SER A 798 -25.44 12.97 -59.05
N GLN A 799 -26.21 12.47 -58.07
CA GLN A 799 -27.45 11.69 -58.14
C GLN A 799 -27.41 10.16 -58.04
N ALA A 800 -28.35 9.67 -57.21
CA ALA A 800 -28.55 8.28 -56.85
C ALA A 800 -29.38 7.53 -57.89
N LEU A 801 -29.16 6.22 -57.98
CA LEU A 801 -30.01 5.29 -58.72
C LEU A 801 -30.11 3.96 -57.97
N THR A 802 -31.29 3.72 -57.40
CA THR A 802 -31.72 2.41 -56.89
C THR A 802 -32.21 1.54 -58.05
N HIS A 803 -31.66 0.34 -58.20
CA HIS A 803 -32.36 -0.87 -58.69
C HIS A 803 -31.53 -2.08 -58.26
N ALA A 804 -32.00 -2.91 -57.33
CA ALA A 804 -33.00 -3.97 -57.50
C ALA A 804 -32.41 -5.23 -58.13
N CYS A 805 -32.35 -6.32 -57.34
CA CYS A 805 -32.18 -7.68 -57.82
C CYS A 805 -33.30 -8.54 -57.24
N THR A 806 -34.15 -9.05 -58.12
CA THR A 806 -35.28 -9.92 -57.81
C THR A 806 -34.82 -11.37 -57.72
N ALA A 807 -35.33 -12.10 -56.73
CA ALA A 807 -35.11 -13.54 -56.58
C ALA A 807 -36.42 -14.30 -56.87
N HIS A 808 -36.36 -15.39 -57.63
CA HIS A 808 -37.51 -16.30 -57.79
C HIS A 808 -37.09 -17.75 -58.10
N SER A 809 -37.57 -18.69 -57.26
CA SER A 809 -37.85 -20.13 -57.52
C SER A 809 -36.71 -21.05 -58.02
N SER A 810 -36.62 -22.35 -57.69
CA SER A 810 -37.36 -23.29 -56.79
C SER A 810 -36.56 -24.63 -56.75
N THR A 811 -36.88 -25.73 -56.04
CA THR A 811 -38.09 -26.26 -55.36
C THR A 811 -37.73 -26.99 -54.04
N ALA A 812 -38.72 -27.23 -53.18
CA ALA A 812 -38.67 -28.28 -52.14
C ALA A 812 -39.14 -29.65 -52.70
N PRO A 813 -39.31 -30.71 -51.87
CA PRO A 813 -40.68 -30.93 -51.39
C PRO A 813 -40.88 -31.58 -50.00
N TYR A 814 -42.12 -31.47 -49.52
CA TYR A 814 -42.85 -32.22 -48.47
C TYR A 814 -42.45 -32.15 -46.99
N LEU A 815 -43.25 -31.39 -46.23
CA LEU A 815 -43.64 -31.67 -44.85
C LEU A 815 -45.11 -31.25 -44.65
N LEU A 816 -45.98 -32.17 -44.21
CA LEU A 816 -47.40 -31.94 -43.87
C LEU A 816 -47.46 -31.52 -42.37
N ALA A 817 -48.06 -30.38 -42.03
CA ALA A 817 -49.47 -30.20 -41.61
C ALA A 817 -49.84 -30.91 -40.29
N LEU A 818 -50.57 -30.34 -39.30
CA LEU A 818 -51.17 -29.00 -39.07
C LEU A 818 -51.37 -28.81 -37.51
N PRO A 819 -52.11 -27.83 -36.93
CA PRO A 819 -51.72 -27.17 -35.68
C PRO A 819 -52.59 -27.51 -34.45
N GLY A 820 -52.23 -26.95 -33.28
CA GLY A 820 -53.07 -26.97 -32.08
C GLY A 820 -52.61 -26.00 -30.98
N SER A 821 -53.20 -24.80 -30.93
CA SER A 821 -53.07 -23.88 -29.79
C SER A 821 -54.23 -24.10 -28.82
N LEU A 822 -53.95 -24.38 -27.54
CA LEU A 822 -54.98 -24.36 -26.49
C LEU A 822 -54.51 -23.65 -25.23
N VAL A 823 -55.40 -22.83 -24.67
CA VAL A 823 -55.20 -22.00 -23.47
C VAL A 823 -55.74 -22.74 -22.25
N ILE A 824 -55.00 -22.77 -21.13
CA ILE A 824 -55.55 -23.05 -19.80
C ILE A 824 -55.03 -22.02 -18.77
N THR A 825 -55.91 -21.07 -18.50
CA THR A 825 -56.15 -20.27 -17.28
C THR A 825 -55.28 -20.47 -16.01
N GLY A 826 -54.88 -19.35 -15.41
CA GLY A 826 -54.77 -19.16 -13.96
C GLY A 826 -55.77 -18.07 -13.51
N PRO A 827 -56.33 -18.12 -12.27
CA PRO A 827 -57.47 -17.28 -11.89
C PRO A 827 -57.05 -15.86 -11.45
N GLY A 828 -57.97 -14.91 -11.63
CA GLY A 828 -57.88 -13.58 -11.04
C GLY A 828 -59.20 -13.17 -10.38
N GLU A 829 -59.10 -12.54 -9.21
CA GLU A 829 -60.14 -11.71 -8.60
C GLU A 829 -59.70 -10.25 -8.80
N ALA A 830 -60.35 -9.48 -9.67
CA ALA A 830 -61.61 -8.77 -9.43
C ALA A 830 -61.42 -7.46 -8.65
N VAL A 831 -61.10 -6.39 -9.39
CA VAL A 831 -61.31 -5.01 -8.97
C VAL A 831 -62.31 -4.38 -9.95
N SER A 832 -63.51 -4.07 -9.48
CA SER A 832 -64.56 -3.38 -10.25
C SER A 832 -64.56 -1.87 -9.96
N PRO A 833 -64.71 -1.02 -10.97
CA PRO A 833 -64.84 0.43 -10.79
C PRO A 833 -66.32 0.86 -10.69
N HIS A 834 -66.60 1.95 -9.98
CA HIS A 834 -67.85 2.71 -10.07
C HIS A 834 -67.60 4.20 -9.78
N PRO A 835 -68.51 5.13 -10.14
CA PRO A 835 -68.13 6.23 -11.02
C PRO A 835 -68.39 7.63 -10.43
N ALA A 836 -68.31 8.65 -11.28
CA ALA A 836 -68.48 10.05 -10.96
C ALA A 836 -69.80 10.43 -10.26
N SER A 837 -69.67 11.22 -9.20
CA SER A 837 -70.55 12.32 -8.80
C SER A 837 -69.76 13.30 -7.94
#